data_AF-A0A0A2XP45-F1
#
_entry.id   AF-A0A0A2XP45-F1
#
_cell.length_a   1.000
_cell.length_b   1.000
_cell.length_c   1.000
_cell.angle_alpha   90.00
_cell.angle_beta   90.00
_cell.angle_gamma   90.00
#
_symmetry.space_group_name_H-M   'P 1'
#
loop_
_entity.id
_entity.type
_entity.pdbx_description
1 polymer ?
#
loop_
_entity_poly.entity_id
_entity_poly.type
_entity_poly.pdbx_seq_one_letter_code
_entity_poly.pdbx_strand_id
1 'polypeptide(L)'
;KAVEQAPEAKREALNKQLAGLTPAEVVVNEPLAFDSESKTPAVANGDKVILNLNGKATSDHPADTFDGNKATLIFGDATSPNEKVHTLTGAGNGRIAVYNPKLDWDMCTSDDGTGTQRDHAPGWDYDEEALRRDAGYNSYNPDDNRAYFYKWTGASDAADIILVENVQTDPDNADTKVQGMIASEGKGSETKQVRFALDTLAGGNDYIKAKGVGGHVKIKTNEGDDVIELGYMNGRKGVGVPFYDGSNQIDMGDDNDKLLVTSHSSDQGIWQLGYDNGSLYYTNAKIDMGEGNNEVSISHNIIAGAEDGSGNYIRFGSGDDKLTVGGYIGGESASVATGYKSSNIIDLGGGHNTVQVGGIYTSDTTKFLMVSDGSSNVTFNGYIGGRSSMMMGDEADTVVVKGNAEFNSDPYYWLDGAFIKNMEVGAKNDMYKGFYETAFKQKVSDKLVSAIDRAGAGSEAVLGAKGLNPNETNIDNARSIGTRIDLGNGENTLSISGSVLRLNYLGGTHSDTVTLGATSESNFWMGDGNNTLSSSGSVSKLNYRGGADSDTVTLGATSESRFWMGDGNNTLSLGSSSSVGYSGGTGTDTITINGSVNNNSTFNIGSGDNSIEIKGNAEQTWIGVSSNAQGFAQSGNDTVTISGSLIGKGTGSEVINLGAGQDSVTISGKLQDSLIQMGDGNDSVTIRGIIDGSNRIDAGDGDDVITVTNQITSRNTQLIGGEGNDTFTVQYFRGDNQSAVSGGADKDTLNITGNNNQFIVGASRSGWTNLWSIEEIVFKGTSGNNTIRIDGNILTEDNNKSLYIKNQSSSNNTVDINVSGRQSKTTQYEDRDGDNHSESYSYKVYTFSGGYTLYIEDSIKII
;
A
#
# COMPACT_ATOMS: atom_id res chain seq x y z
N LYS A 1 -15.24 -18.24 40.59
CA LYS A 1 -14.23 -18.98 41.39
C LYS A 1 -14.76 -20.23 42.12
N ALA A 2 -15.57 -20.13 43.19
CA ALA A 2 -16.04 -21.34 43.92
C ALA A 2 -16.99 -22.25 43.09
N VAL A 3 -17.80 -21.67 42.19
CA VAL A 3 -18.67 -22.42 41.26
C VAL A 3 -17.86 -23.20 40.22
N GLU A 4 -16.81 -22.59 39.66
CA GLU A 4 -15.94 -23.18 38.63
C GLU A 4 -15.20 -24.42 39.17
N GLN A 5 -14.83 -24.39 40.44
CA GLN A 5 -14.08 -25.46 41.12
C GLN A 5 -14.98 -26.54 41.75
N ALA A 6 -16.31 -26.38 41.72
CA ALA A 6 -17.23 -27.32 42.36
C ALA A 6 -17.64 -28.50 41.44
N PRO A 7 -17.81 -29.73 41.99
CA PRO A 7 -18.39 -30.86 41.27
C PRO A 7 -19.78 -30.56 40.73
N GLU A 8 -20.12 -31.11 39.57
CA GLU A 8 -21.31 -30.77 38.78
C GLU A 8 -22.63 -30.82 39.57
N ALA A 9 -22.81 -31.82 40.42
CA ALA A 9 -23.98 -31.97 41.30
C ALA A 9 -24.15 -30.86 42.35
N LYS A 10 -23.10 -30.06 42.61
CA LYS A 10 -23.15 -28.92 43.56
C LYS A 10 -23.22 -27.56 42.86
N ARG A 11 -22.98 -27.50 41.55
CA ARG A 11 -22.96 -26.23 40.80
C ARG A 11 -24.33 -25.55 40.80
N GLU A 12 -25.41 -26.31 40.66
CA GLU A 12 -26.77 -25.75 40.67
C GLU A 12 -27.16 -25.15 42.02
N ALA A 13 -26.78 -25.79 43.13
CA ALA A 13 -27.00 -25.27 44.47
C ALA A 13 -26.15 -24.02 44.77
N LEU A 14 -24.88 -24.01 44.34
CA LEU A 14 -24.00 -22.85 44.44
C LEU A 14 -24.47 -21.69 43.54
N ASN A 15 -24.99 -21.98 42.34
CA ASN A 15 -25.57 -20.98 41.45
C ASN A 15 -26.84 -20.37 42.05
N LYS A 16 -27.68 -21.15 42.74
CA LYS A 16 -28.82 -20.62 43.51
C LYS A 16 -28.38 -19.76 44.70
N GLN A 17 -27.29 -20.12 45.38
CA GLN A 17 -26.72 -19.28 46.43
C GLN A 17 -26.15 -17.97 45.86
N LEU A 18 -25.45 -18.04 44.72
CA LEU A 18 -24.93 -16.87 44.01
C LEU A 18 -26.06 -15.96 43.52
N ALA A 19 -27.14 -16.52 42.97
CA ALA A 19 -28.32 -15.77 42.55
C ALA A 19 -29.10 -15.15 43.73
N GLY A 20 -28.93 -15.68 44.95
CA GLY A 20 -29.48 -15.13 46.18
C GLY A 20 -28.58 -14.09 46.86
N LEU A 21 -27.35 -13.92 46.39
CA LEU A 21 -26.47 -12.82 46.81
C LEU A 21 -26.79 -11.62 45.93
N THR A 22 -27.47 -10.62 46.49
CA THR A 22 -27.39 -9.27 45.92
C THR A 22 -25.90 -8.88 45.89
N PRO A 23 -25.37 -8.35 44.78
CA PRO A 23 -24.06 -7.71 44.82
C PRO A 23 -24.09 -6.77 46.03
N ALA A 24 -23.14 -6.92 46.95
CA ALA A 24 -22.88 -5.83 47.86
C ALA A 24 -22.60 -4.64 46.95
N GLU A 25 -23.41 -3.59 47.05
CA GLU A 25 -23.10 -2.29 46.48
C GLU A 25 -21.79 -1.89 47.15
N VAL A 26 -20.68 -2.24 46.52
CA VAL A 26 -19.40 -1.64 46.84
C VAL A 26 -19.60 -0.22 46.36
N VAL A 27 -20.07 0.64 47.26
CA VAL A 27 -19.95 2.08 47.08
C VAL A 27 -18.46 2.33 47.09
N VAL A 28 -17.85 2.25 45.91
CA VAL A 28 -16.53 2.81 45.69
C VAL A 28 -16.76 4.29 45.93
N ASN A 29 -16.34 4.78 47.09
CA ASN A 29 -16.27 6.21 47.34
C ASN A 29 -15.11 6.72 46.48
N GLU A 30 -15.36 6.87 45.18
CA GLU A 30 -14.44 7.54 44.28
C GLU A 30 -14.16 8.95 44.84
N PRO A 31 -12.91 9.41 44.81
CA PRO A 31 -12.59 10.79 45.15
C PRO A 31 -13.46 11.75 44.34
N LEU A 32 -13.86 12.85 44.97
CA LEU A 32 -14.58 13.92 44.27
C LEU A 32 -13.79 14.38 43.04
N ALA A 33 -14.41 14.33 41.87
CA ALA A 33 -13.87 14.80 40.60
C ALA A 33 -14.95 15.52 39.78
N PHE A 34 -14.51 16.31 38.80
CA PHE A 34 -15.39 16.91 37.81
C PHE A 34 -15.86 15.83 36.80
N ASP A 35 -17.16 15.76 36.53
CA ASP A 35 -17.72 14.81 35.54
C ASP A 35 -17.58 15.38 34.12
N SER A 36 -16.33 15.42 33.64
CA SER A 36 -15.95 15.92 32.31
C SER A 36 -16.51 15.05 31.18
N GLU A 37 -16.72 13.76 31.43
CA GLU A 37 -17.26 12.79 30.47
C GLU A 37 -18.71 13.10 30.06
N SER A 38 -19.56 13.47 31.02
CA SER A 38 -20.99 13.59 30.77
C SER A 38 -21.48 15.03 30.60
N LYS A 39 -20.69 16.02 31.02
CA LYS A 39 -21.07 17.45 31.03
C LYS A 39 -19.88 18.40 30.85
N THR A 40 -20.05 19.39 29.99
CA THR A 40 -19.17 20.58 29.93
C THR A 40 -19.50 21.55 31.06
N PRO A 41 -18.50 22.18 31.71
CA PRO A 41 -18.77 23.24 32.68
C PRO A 41 -19.31 24.47 31.96
N ALA A 42 -20.13 25.25 32.66
CA ALA A 42 -20.76 26.43 32.08
C ALA A 42 -20.46 27.67 32.93
N VAL A 43 -20.05 28.75 32.27
CA VAL A 43 -19.96 30.08 32.87
C VAL A 43 -21.14 30.92 32.41
N ALA A 44 -21.87 31.51 33.35
CA ALA A 44 -22.98 32.41 33.09
C ALA A 44 -22.64 33.81 33.59
N ASN A 45 -22.93 34.84 32.78
CA ASN A 45 -22.67 36.26 33.10
C ASN A 45 -21.20 36.61 33.46
N GLY A 46 -20.24 35.71 33.19
CA GLY A 46 -18.80 35.90 33.45
C GLY A 46 -18.38 35.74 34.91
N ASP A 47 -19.30 35.48 35.85
CA ASP A 47 -19.01 35.38 37.28
C ASP A 47 -19.62 34.14 37.96
N LYS A 48 -20.49 33.40 37.26
CA LYS A 48 -21.17 32.22 37.80
C LYS A 48 -20.70 30.96 37.09
N VAL A 49 -20.00 30.09 37.81
CA VAL A 49 -19.52 28.80 37.29
C VAL A 49 -20.46 27.69 37.73
N ILE A 50 -20.84 26.81 36.80
CA ILE A 50 -21.70 25.66 37.04
C ILE A 50 -20.94 24.39 36.68
N LEU A 51 -20.73 23.52 37.68
CA LEU A 51 -20.04 22.25 37.54
C LEU A 51 -20.98 21.08 37.87
N ASN A 52 -20.78 19.96 37.19
CA ASN A 52 -21.39 18.69 37.56
C ASN A 52 -20.28 17.79 38.10
N LEU A 53 -20.51 17.23 39.29
CA LEU A 53 -19.51 16.46 40.03
C LEU A 53 -19.91 14.98 40.02
N ASN A 54 -18.92 14.08 40.17
CA ASN A 54 -19.19 12.65 40.36
C ASN A 54 -19.84 12.34 41.72
N GLY A 55 -19.84 13.29 42.66
CA GLY A 55 -20.38 13.13 44.01
C GLY A 55 -20.80 14.44 44.67
N LYS A 56 -21.25 14.32 45.93
CA LYS A 56 -21.58 15.48 46.76
C LYS A 56 -20.32 16.20 47.24
N ALA A 57 -20.38 17.53 47.29
CA ALA A 57 -19.28 18.37 47.75
C ALA A 57 -19.75 19.50 48.67
N THR A 58 -18.79 20.12 49.36
CA THR A 58 -18.92 21.40 50.07
C THR A 58 -17.90 22.39 49.53
N SER A 59 -18.19 23.69 49.61
CA SER A 59 -17.27 24.76 49.22
C SER A 59 -16.70 25.47 50.46
N ASP A 60 -15.48 25.99 50.35
CA ASP A 60 -14.91 26.95 51.29
C ASP A 60 -15.56 28.35 51.20
N HIS A 61 -16.39 28.60 50.18
CA HIS A 61 -17.12 29.84 49.97
C HIS A 61 -18.62 29.68 50.30
N PRO A 62 -19.16 30.50 51.22
CA PRO A 62 -20.55 30.36 51.68
C PRO A 62 -21.61 30.82 50.66
N ALA A 63 -21.19 31.53 49.60
CA ALA A 63 -22.08 31.97 48.52
C ALA A 63 -22.38 30.86 47.50
N ASP A 64 -21.56 29.81 47.50
CA ASP A 64 -21.70 28.69 46.58
C ASP A 64 -22.85 27.78 47.00
N THR A 65 -23.55 27.21 46.02
CA THR A 65 -24.74 26.39 46.25
C THR A 65 -24.62 25.03 45.56
N PHE A 66 -25.24 24.02 46.15
CA PHE A 66 -25.22 22.64 45.66
C PHE A 66 -26.64 22.11 45.52
N ASP A 67 -26.98 21.60 44.33
CA ASP A 67 -28.21 20.85 44.05
C ASP A 67 -27.84 19.43 43.64
N GLY A 68 -27.83 18.52 44.63
CA GLY A 68 -27.29 17.17 44.46
C GLY A 68 -25.78 17.22 44.17
N ASN A 69 -25.39 16.79 42.97
CA ASN A 69 -24.00 16.80 42.49
C ASN A 69 -23.68 18.03 41.63
N LYS A 70 -24.63 18.95 41.45
CA LYS A 70 -24.43 20.17 40.69
C LYS A 70 -23.96 21.28 41.61
N ALA A 71 -22.74 21.76 41.40
CA ALA A 71 -22.19 22.93 42.10
C ALA A 71 -22.43 24.21 41.28
N THR A 72 -22.78 25.29 41.97
CA THR A 72 -22.92 26.62 41.40
C THR A 72 -22.08 27.58 42.24
N LEU A 73 -20.98 28.04 41.66
CA LEU A 73 -19.98 28.89 42.29
C LEU A 73 -20.16 30.33 41.85
N ILE A 74 -20.00 31.27 42.78
CA ILE A 74 -20.21 32.71 42.54
C ILE A 74 -18.93 33.48 42.81
N PHE A 75 -18.29 33.93 41.74
CA PHE A 75 -17.03 34.68 41.77
C PHE A 75 -17.23 36.20 41.77
N GLY A 76 -16.24 36.92 42.31
CA GLY A 76 -16.21 38.39 42.34
C GLY A 76 -15.48 39.01 41.14
N ASP A 77 -14.70 40.06 41.39
CA ASP A 77 -13.91 40.80 40.38
C ASP A 77 -12.44 40.35 40.32
N ALA A 78 -12.10 39.26 41.01
CA ALA A 78 -10.78 38.66 41.09
C ALA A 78 -9.70 39.53 41.77
N THR A 79 -10.07 40.64 42.42
CA THR A 79 -9.08 41.55 43.02
C THR A 79 -8.59 41.13 44.40
N SER A 80 -9.36 40.34 45.14
CA SER A 80 -9.01 39.86 46.48
C SER A 80 -8.60 38.37 46.46
N PRO A 81 -7.65 37.91 47.29
CA PRO A 81 -7.20 36.52 47.27
C PRO A 81 -8.31 35.47 47.39
N ASN A 82 -9.34 35.75 48.18
CA ASN A 82 -10.48 34.84 48.36
C ASN A 82 -11.40 34.78 47.13
N GLU A 83 -11.36 35.78 46.24
CA GLU A 83 -12.19 35.78 45.03
C GLU A 83 -11.51 35.11 43.83
N LYS A 84 -10.28 34.63 43.99
CA LYS A 84 -9.50 34.07 42.89
C LYS A 84 -9.67 32.57 42.70
N VAL A 85 -9.96 31.84 43.77
CA VAL A 85 -10.11 30.38 43.72
C VAL A 85 -11.13 29.93 44.76
N HIS A 86 -12.05 29.05 44.38
CA HIS A 86 -12.98 28.37 45.28
C HIS A 86 -12.58 26.89 45.35
N THR A 87 -12.46 26.35 46.56
CA THR A 87 -12.09 24.95 46.77
C THR A 87 -13.31 24.11 47.16
N LEU A 88 -13.58 23.08 46.37
CA LEU A 88 -14.58 22.06 46.68
C LEU A 88 -13.93 20.88 47.38
N THR A 89 -14.63 20.28 48.34
CA THR A 89 -14.19 19.08 49.04
C THR A 89 -15.33 18.07 49.10
N GLY A 90 -15.06 16.81 48.80
CA GLY A 90 -16.07 15.75 48.77
C GLY A 90 -15.58 14.42 49.31
N ALA A 91 -16.22 13.34 48.85
CA ALA A 91 -15.88 11.98 49.26
C ALA A 91 -14.43 11.62 48.90
N GLY A 92 -13.86 10.64 49.61
CA GLY A 92 -12.53 10.10 49.32
C GLY A 92 -11.36 11.07 49.55
N ASN A 93 -11.58 12.19 50.26
CA ASN A 93 -10.66 13.34 50.35
C ASN A 93 -10.40 14.03 49.00
N GLY A 94 -11.24 13.79 47.98
CA GLY A 94 -11.13 14.49 46.69
C GLY A 94 -11.41 15.97 46.84
N ARG A 95 -10.62 16.78 46.14
CA ARG A 95 -10.67 18.24 46.16
C ARG A 95 -10.61 18.78 44.74
N ILE A 96 -11.28 19.90 44.52
CA ILE A 96 -11.29 20.59 43.23
C ILE A 96 -11.06 22.08 43.50
N ALA A 97 -10.01 22.65 42.91
CA ALA A 97 -9.74 24.09 42.91
C ALA A 97 -10.33 24.70 41.64
N VAL A 98 -11.29 25.61 41.78
CA VAL A 98 -11.95 26.28 40.66
C VAL A 98 -11.50 27.72 40.61
N TYR A 99 -10.82 28.09 39.53
CA TYR A 99 -10.23 29.41 39.37
C TYR A 99 -11.26 30.40 38.78
N ASN A 100 -11.19 31.64 39.24
CA ASN A 100 -12.11 32.68 38.80
C ASN A 100 -11.96 32.92 37.28
N PRO A 101 -13.06 32.90 36.50
CA PRO A 101 -12.98 33.05 35.04
C PRO A 101 -12.47 34.40 34.52
N LYS A 102 -12.34 35.41 35.40
CA LYS A 102 -11.83 36.75 35.09
C LYS A 102 -10.33 36.92 35.40
N LEU A 103 -9.63 35.84 35.70
CA LEU A 103 -8.18 35.88 35.90
C LEU A 103 -7.46 36.03 34.56
N ASP A 104 -6.30 36.70 34.58
CA ASP A 104 -5.51 36.93 33.38
C ASP A 104 -4.53 35.79 33.07
N TRP A 105 -4.52 35.37 31.80
CA TRP A 105 -3.75 34.23 31.27
C TRP A 105 -2.99 34.55 29.97
N ASP A 106 -2.99 35.81 29.51
CA ASP A 106 -2.16 36.28 28.40
C ASP A 106 -0.97 37.08 28.93
N MET A 107 0.24 36.73 28.50
CA MET A 107 1.48 37.22 29.11
C MET A 107 2.30 38.12 28.20
N CYS A 108 2.59 39.33 28.66
CA CYS A 108 3.42 40.31 27.98
C CYS A 108 4.44 40.96 28.94
N THR A 109 5.51 41.55 28.39
CA THR A 109 6.59 42.15 29.20
C THR A 109 6.17 43.37 30.04
N SER A 110 4.93 43.85 29.90
CA SER A 110 4.38 44.90 30.76
C SER A 110 3.69 44.33 32.00
N ASP A 111 3.32 43.04 32.00
CA ASP A 111 2.47 42.42 33.02
C ASP A 111 3.18 42.21 34.36
N ASP A 112 4.42 42.66 34.49
CA ASP A 112 5.24 42.31 35.64
C ASP A 112 6.29 43.37 36.04
N GLY A 113 6.12 44.62 35.60
CA GLY A 113 7.05 45.72 35.94
C GLY A 113 6.69 46.58 37.16
N THR A 114 5.43 46.56 37.62
CA THR A 114 4.93 47.61 38.55
C THR A 114 4.20 47.11 39.81
N GLY A 115 3.86 45.82 39.90
CA GLY A 115 3.08 45.27 41.03
C GLY A 115 1.64 45.81 41.11
N THR A 116 1.10 46.31 39.99
CA THR A 116 -0.18 47.04 39.94
C THR A 116 -1.36 46.18 39.48
N GLN A 117 -1.12 45.13 38.70
CA GLN A 117 -2.16 44.22 38.20
C GLN A 117 -2.46 43.14 39.26
N ARG A 118 -3.73 43.06 39.68
CA ARG A 118 -4.23 42.21 40.78
C ARG A 118 -5.03 41.00 40.29
N ASP A 119 -5.11 40.84 38.99
CA ASP A 119 -5.93 39.92 38.19
C ASP A 119 -5.25 38.58 37.88
N HIS A 120 -3.97 38.39 38.20
CA HIS A 120 -3.32 37.09 38.04
C HIS A 120 -3.86 36.00 38.98
N ALA A 121 -3.87 34.75 38.50
CA ALA A 121 -4.23 33.58 39.31
C ALA A 121 -3.28 33.36 40.52
N PRO A 122 -3.74 32.78 41.64
CA PRO A 122 -2.86 32.30 42.69
C PRO A 122 -1.95 31.21 42.12
N GLY A 123 -0.65 31.22 42.45
CA GLY A 123 0.34 30.29 41.88
C GLY A 123 1.29 30.93 40.84
N TRP A 124 1.09 32.22 40.54
CA TRP A 124 1.91 33.01 39.63
C TRP A 124 3.33 33.27 40.12
N ASP A 125 4.33 33.04 39.26
CA ASP A 125 5.76 33.29 39.51
C ASP A 125 6.55 33.34 38.18
N TYR A 126 7.87 33.46 38.26
CA TYR A 126 8.78 33.43 37.12
C TYR A 126 9.43 32.05 36.95
N ASP A 127 9.59 31.62 35.71
CA ASP A 127 10.34 30.40 35.37
C ASP A 127 11.85 30.66 35.39
N GLU A 128 12.34 30.80 36.61
CA GLU A 128 13.74 30.94 36.99
C GLU A 128 14.63 29.81 36.48
N GLU A 129 14.09 28.61 36.29
CA GLU A 129 14.86 27.47 35.80
C GLU A 129 15.01 27.54 34.28
N ALA A 130 13.91 27.73 33.54
CA ALA A 130 13.98 27.91 32.09
C ALA A 130 14.82 29.13 31.71
N LEU A 131 14.71 30.23 32.46
CA LEU A 131 15.55 31.42 32.27
C LEU A 131 17.04 31.10 32.39
N ARG A 132 17.45 30.36 33.43
CA ARG A 132 18.86 29.99 33.63
C ARG A 132 19.36 29.04 32.56
N ARG A 133 18.54 28.09 32.12
CA ARG A 133 18.89 27.17 31.03
C ARG A 133 19.09 27.94 29.72
N ASP A 134 18.14 28.80 29.36
CA ASP A 134 18.22 29.61 28.14
C ASP A 134 19.41 30.59 28.15
N ALA A 135 19.64 31.27 29.28
CA ALA A 135 20.82 32.12 29.48
C ALA A 135 22.13 31.33 29.31
N GLY A 136 22.17 30.07 29.75
CA GLY A 136 23.30 29.17 29.55
C GLY A 136 23.52 28.83 28.07
N TYR A 137 22.47 28.52 27.32
CA TYR A 137 22.57 28.20 25.89
C TYR A 137 22.97 29.40 25.04
N ASN A 138 22.44 30.59 25.36
CA ASN A 138 22.59 31.81 24.56
C ASN A 138 23.64 32.79 25.10
N SER A 139 24.31 32.47 26.21
CA SER A 139 25.40 33.26 26.81
C SER A 139 25.03 34.71 27.15
N TYR A 140 23.89 34.94 27.80
CA TYR A 140 23.46 36.26 28.28
C TYR A 140 23.25 36.29 29.80
N ASN A 141 23.10 37.47 30.40
CA ASN A 141 22.80 37.63 31.83
C ASN A 141 21.29 37.38 32.11
N PRO A 142 20.91 36.37 32.93
CA PRO A 142 19.50 36.04 33.16
C PRO A 142 18.68 37.21 33.73
N ASP A 143 19.27 38.05 34.58
CA ASP A 143 18.57 39.18 35.21
C ASP A 143 17.98 40.17 34.20
N ASP A 144 18.60 40.29 33.01
CA ASP A 144 18.16 41.21 31.96
C ASP A 144 16.91 40.72 31.21
N ASN A 145 16.53 39.45 31.37
CA ASN A 145 15.47 38.80 30.60
C ASN A 145 14.44 38.07 31.48
N ARG A 146 14.41 38.36 32.79
CA ARG A 146 13.48 37.71 33.72
C ARG A 146 12.01 37.91 33.34
N ALA A 147 11.64 39.11 32.87
CA ALA A 147 10.31 39.49 32.39
C ALA A 147 9.87 38.84 31.05
N TYR A 148 10.52 37.73 30.66
CA TYR A 148 10.14 36.93 29.49
C TYR A 148 9.84 35.49 29.87
N PHE A 149 9.98 35.10 31.14
CA PHE A 149 9.86 33.72 31.58
C PHE A 149 8.88 33.63 32.73
N TYR A 150 7.63 33.37 32.40
CA TYR A 150 6.56 33.28 33.36
C TYR A 150 6.16 31.83 33.61
N LYS A 151 5.66 31.57 34.82
CA LYS A 151 5.05 30.29 35.16
C LYS A 151 3.85 30.47 36.08
N TRP A 152 2.96 29.50 36.03
CA TRP A 152 1.89 29.32 36.97
C TRP A 152 1.89 27.87 37.44
N THR A 153 1.69 27.67 38.74
CA THR A 153 1.54 26.34 39.34
C THR A 153 0.19 26.20 40.03
N GLY A 154 -0.49 25.10 39.73
CA GLY A 154 -1.76 24.69 40.28
C GLY A 154 -1.73 24.15 41.71
N ALA A 155 -2.84 23.56 42.13
CA ALA A 155 -3.00 23.01 43.47
C ALA A 155 -2.54 21.55 43.53
N SER A 156 -1.38 21.29 44.14
CA SER A 156 -0.80 19.93 44.23
C SER A 156 -1.63 18.86 44.98
N ASP A 157 -2.77 19.24 45.56
CA ASP A 157 -3.67 18.36 46.32
C ASP A 157 -5.14 18.43 45.88
N ALA A 158 -5.42 19.04 44.72
CA ALA A 158 -6.76 19.21 44.18
C ALA A 158 -6.73 19.31 42.65
N ALA A 159 -7.72 18.72 41.98
CA ALA A 159 -7.92 18.92 40.54
C ALA A 159 -8.18 20.41 40.24
N ASP A 160 -7.57 20.94 39.19
CA ASP A 160 -7.63 22.33 38.79
C ASP A 160 -8.62 22.54 37.64
N ILE A 161 -9.61 23.39 37.88
CA ILE A 161 -10.61 23.78 36.87
C ILE A 161 -10.35 25.22 36.45
N ILE A 162 -9.79 25.37 35.24
CA ILE A 162 -9.40 26.64 34.64
C ILE A 162 -10.36 26.97 33.50
N LEU A 163 -11.19 27.99 33.69
CA LEU A 163 -12.16 28.44 32.67
C LEU A 163 -11.81 29.87 32.24
N VAL A 164 -11.12 30.01 31.11
CA VAL A 164 -10.68 31.31 30.59
C VAL A 164 -11.77 31.91 29.70
N GLU A 165 -12.53 32.86 30.25
CA GLU A 165 -13.65 33.48 29.54
C GLU A 165 -13.21 34.62 28.62
N ASN A 166 -13.98 34.85 27.56
CA ASN A 166 -13.77 35.96 26.63
C ASN A 166 -14.26 37.28 27.23
N VAL A 167 -13.60 37.71 28.29
CA VAL A 167 -13.85 38.95 29.03
C VAL A 167 -12.57 39.77 29.10
N GLN A 168 -12.70 41.08 29.28
CA GLN A 168 -11.55 41.94 29.52
C GLN A 168 -11.01 41.68 30.94
N THR A 169 -9.83 41.08 31.02
CA THR A 169 -9.10 40.81 32.26
C THR A 169 -8.15 41.96 32.59
N ASP A 170 -7.39 42.43 31.60
CA ASP A 170 -6.53 43.61 31.70
C ASP A 170 -7.25 44.92 31.30
N PRO A 171 -7.32 45.94 32.16
CA PRO A 171 -7.88 47.25 31.81
C PRO A 171 -7.18 47.95 30.64
N ASP A 172 -5.92 47.63 30.36
CA ASP A 172 -5.12 48.28 29.30
C ASP A 172 -5.30 47.62 27.92
N ASN A 173 -5.87 46.41 27.84
CA ASN A 173 -6.05 45.66 26.59
C ASN A 173 -7.53 45.36 26.24
N ALA A 174 -8.14 46.26 25.47
CA ALA A 174 -9.52 46.11 24.98
C ALA A 174 -9.65 45.26 23.70
N ASP A 175 -8.56 44.62 23.22
CA ASP A 175 -8.62 43.83 21.99
C ASP A 175 -9.30 42.46 22.24
N THR A 176 -10.55 42.35 21.82
CA THR A 176 -11.35 41.10 21.87
C THR A 176 -10.69 39.90 21.17
N LYS A 177 -9.64 40.11 20.36
CA LYS A 177 -8.89 39.03 19.72
C LYS A 177 -8.01 38.26 20.72
N VAL A 178 -7.49 38.93 21.75
CA VAL A 178 -6.59 38.35 22.75
C VAL A 178 -7.32 37.92 24.03
N GLN A 179 -8.52 38.45 24.28
CA GLN A 179 -9.36 38.03 25.41
C GLN A 179 -9.72 36.54 25.32
N GLY A 180 -9.71 35.86 26.46
CA GLY A 180 -10.02 34.43 26.56
C GLY A 180 -8.86 33.50 26.18
N MET A 181 -7.67 34.02 25.90
CA MET A 181 -6.50 33.24 25.47
C MET A 181 -5.63 32.84 26.67
N ILE A 182 -5.02 31.66 26.58
CA ILE A 182 -3.83 31.30 27.37
C ILE A 182 -2.64 31.55 26.45
N ALA A 183 -1.90 32.62 26.66
CA ALA A 183 -0.97 33.07 25.64
C ALA A 183 0.29 33.77 26.16
N SER A 184 1.24 33.95 25.25
CA SER A 184 2.39 34.83 25.43
C SER A 184 2.67 35.69 24.20
N GLU A 185 2.94 36.97 24.42
CA GLU A 185 3.15 37.92 23.33
C GLU A 185 4.58 37.86 22.74
N GLY A 186 4.64 37.90 21.41
CA GLY A 186 5.88 37.91 20.64
C GLY A 186 6.56 39.28 20.62
N LYS A 187 7.73 39.37 21.29
CA LYS A 187 8.62 40.54 21.30
C LYS A 187 10.03 40.18 20.87
N GLY A 188 10.49 40.65 19.70
CA GLY A 188 11.86 40.45 19.24
C GLY A 188 12.10 39.11 18.51
N SER A 189 13.27 38.49 18.71
CA SER A 189 13.66 37.20 18.12
C SER A 189 13.19 36.01 18.96
N GLU A 190 13.15 34.80 18.40
CA GLU A 190 12.71 33.55 19.08
C GLU A 190 13.33 33.32 20.47
N THR A 191 14.61 33.68 20.66
CA THR A 191 15.34 33.56 21.94
C THR A 191 15.01 34.67 22.95
N LYS A 192 14.11 35.59 22.62
CA LYS A 192 13.72 36.76 23.44
C LYS A 192 12.20 36.95 23.49
N GLN A 193 11.43 35.96 23.07
CA GLN A 193 9.97 35.99 23.15
C GLN A 193 9.51 35.63 24.58
N VAL A 194 8.34 36.16 24.96
CA VAL A 194 7.72 35.85 26.25
C VAL A 194 7.30 34.37 26.25
N ARG A 195 7.55 33.68 27.35
CA ARG A 195 7.22 32.28 27.57
C ARG A 195 6.33 32.15 28.79
N PHE A 196 5.37 31.25 28.72
CA PHE A 196 4.47 30.96 29.81
C PHE A 196 4.34 29.45 30.03
N ALA A 197 4.71 28.98 31.21
CA ALA A 197 4.54 27.59 31.63
C ALA A 197 3.39 27.47 32.63
N LEU A 198 2.33 26.75 32.27
CA LEU A 198 1.20 26.40 33.10
C LEU A 198 1.35 24.93 33.51
N ASP A 199 1.47 24.66 34.81
CA ASP A 199 1.61 23.31 35.37
C ASP A 199 0.57 23.12 36.49
N THR A 200 -0.43 22.27 36.29
CA THR A 200 -1.47 22.01 37.31
C THR A 200 -0.95 21.20 38.50
N LEU A 201 0.24 20.59 38.37
CA LEU A 201 0.82 19.65 39.32
C LEU A 201 -0.04 18.38 39.48
N ALA A 202 0.04 17.74 40.64
CA ALA A 202 -0.78 16.59 41.01
C ALA A 202 -2.14 17.05 41.56
N GLY A 203 -3.15 16.18 41.63
CA GLY A 203 -4.45 16.60 42.14
C GLY A 203 -5.65 15.80 41.65
N GLY A 204 -5.46 14.99 40.62
CA GLY A 204 -6.52 14.28 39.90
C GLY A 204 -7.02 15.09 38.71
N ASN A 205 -8.14 14.64 38.12
CA ASN A 205 -8.62 15.07 36.80
C ASN A 205 -8.82 16.58 36.64
N ASP A 206 -7.89 17.23 35.95
CA ASP A 206 -7.89 18.64 35.61
C ASP A 206 -8.81 18.95 34.43
N TYR A 207 -9.30 20.20 34.39
CA TYR A 207 -10.11 20.68 33.27
C TYR A 207 -9.72 22.10 32.89
N ILE A 208 -9.24 22.27 31.65
CA ILE A 208 -8.87 23.58 31.11
C ILE A 208 -9.77 23.90 29.93
N LYS A 209 -10.37 25.09 29.92
CA LYS A 209 -11.13 25.60 28.78
C LYS A 209 -10.74 27.03 28.47
N ALA A 210 -10.43 27.29 27.20
CA ALA A 210 -10.05 28.62 26.73
C ALA A 210 -10.50 28.87 25.28
N LYS A 211 -10.57 30.16 24.90
CA LYS A 211 -10.76 30.56 23.50
C LYS A 211 -9.67 29.99 22.59
N GLY A 212 -8.44 29.93 23.10
CA GLY A 212 -7.32 29.31 22.41
C GLY A 212 -6.01 29.45 23.15
N VAL A 213 -4.96 28.90 22.54
CA VAL A 213 -3.58 29.02 23.00
C VAL A 213 -2.73 29.72 21.94
N GLY A 214 -1.84 30.62 22.36
CA GLY A 214 -0.99 31.39 21.44
C GLY A 214 0.42 31.65 21.97
N GLY A 215 1.42 31.69 21.09
CA GLY A 215 2.80 32.00 21.47
C GLY A 215 3.55 30.83 22.12
N HIS A 216 4.63 31.13 22.84
CA HIS A 216 5.43 30.15 23.58
C HIS A 216 4.79 29.77 24.91
N VAL A 217 3.69 29.01 24.82
CA VAL A 217 2.99 28.45 25.97
C VAL A 217 3.32 26.98 26.12
N LYS A 218 3.57 26.54 27.36
CA LYS A 218 3.61 25.13 27.76
C LYS A 218 2.50 24.87 28.77
N ILE A 219 1.65 23.89 28.50
CA ILE A 219 0.60 23.41 29.43
C ILE A 219 0.98 21.99 29.84
N LYS A 220 0.94 21.71 31.15
CA LYS A 220 1.16 20.39 31.73
C LYS A 220 0.05 20.04 32.71
N THR A 221 -0.59 18.87 32.56
CA THR A 221 -1.70 18.42 33.42
C THR A 221 -1.34 17.26 34.37
N ASN A 222 -0.31 16.47 34.02
CA ASN A 222 0.37 15.49 34.89
C ASN A 222 -0.36 14.16 35.15
N GLU A 223 -1.34 14.10 36.05
CA GLU A 223 -1.95 12.85 36.52
C GLU A 223 -3.48 12.94 36.53
N GLY A 224 -4.15 11.83 36.22
CA GLY A 224 -5.61 11.79 36.16
C GLY A 224 -6.14 11.93 34.73
N ASP A 225 -7.42 11.60 34.54
CA ASP A 225 -8.05 11.69 33.21
C ASP A 225 -8.39 13.17 32.91
N ASP A 226 -7.44 13.89 32.32
CA ASP A 226 -7.47 15.34 32.14
C ASP A 226 -8.16 15.75 30.84
N VAL A 227 -8.76 16.94 30.83
CA VAL A 227 -9.43 17.48 29.63
C VAL A 227 -9.03 18.92 29.35
N ILE A 228 -8.52 19.16 28.15
CA ILE A 228 -8.28 20.50 27.61
C ILE A 228 -9.25 20.77 26.44
N GLU A 229 -10.07 21.81 26.55
CA GLU A 229 -10.97 22.30 25.52
C GLU A 229 -10.52 23.68 25.00
N LEU A 230 -10.03 23.73 23.75
CA LEU A 230 -9.59 24.96 23.10
C LEU A 230 -10.50 25.31 21.93
N GLY A 231 -10.69 26.59 21.67
CA GLY A 231 -11.30 27.04 20.41
C GLY A 231 -10.35 26.84 19.22
N TYR A 232 -9.09 27.26 19.35
CA TYR A 232 -8.03 27.12 18.33
C TYR A 232 -6.64 27.25 18.97
N MET A 233 -5.59 26.90 18.21
CA MET A 233 -4.19 27.13 18.55
C MET A 233 -3.53 28.00 17.48
N ASN A 234 -2.64 28.92 17.89
CA ASN A 234 -1.93 29.82 17.00
C ASN A 234 -0.43 29.80 17.25
N GLY A 235 0.36 29.55 16.21
CA GLY A 235 1.81 29.50 16.32
C GLY A 235 2.56 30.54 15.51
N ARG A 236 1.85 31.37 14.73
CA ARG A 236 2.49 32.33 13.83
C ARG A 236 1.95 33.75 13.95
N LYS A 237 2.89 34.69 14.12
CA LYS A 237 2.60 36.12 14.19
C LYS A 237 2.07 36.69 12.88
N GLY A 238 1.10 37.61 13.02
CA GLY A 238 0.62 38.42 11.93
C GLY A 238 -0.44 37.73 11.07
N VAL A 239 -0.77 36.46 11.36
CA VAL A 239 -1.82 35.72 10.67
C VAL A 239 -3.18 35.96 11.32
N GLY A 240 -3.73 37.17 11.24
CA GLY A 240 -5.03 37.52 11.87
C GLY A 240 -4.97 37.87 13.37
N VAL A 241 -3.98 37.37 14.11
CA VAL A 241 -3.57 37.89 15.44
C VAL A 241 -2.20 38.57 15.33
N PRO A 242 -2.00 39.78 15.90
CA PRO A 242 -0.79 40.55 15.63
C PRO A 242 0.44 40.13 16.43
N PHE A 243 0.28 39.45 17.58
CA PHE A 243 1.35 39.35 18.59
C PHE A 243 1.80 37.94 18.92
N TYR A 244 0.97 36.91 18.78
CA TYR A 244 1.36 35.54 19.16
C TYR A 244 2.28 34.89 18.12
N ASP A 245 3.45 34.44 18.56
CA ASP A 245 4.46 33.76 17.75
C ASP A 245 5.13 32.71 18.62
N GLY A 246 5.29 31.50 18.11
CA GLY A 246 6.05 30.46 18.79
C GLY A 246 5.34 29.12 18.93
N SER A 247 6.12 28.14 19.39
CA SER A 247 5.70 26.75 19.61
C SER A 247 4.82 26.64 20.87
N ASN A 248 3.57 26.21 20.69
CA ASN A 248 2.69 25.80 21.79
C ASN A 248 3.02 24.35 22.18
N GLN A 249 3.06 24.05 23.48
CA GLN A 249 3.30 22.71 24.01
C GLN A 249 2.19 22.28 24.95
N ILE A 250 1.74 21.04 24.82
CA ILE A 250 0.77 20.38 25.68
C ILE A 250 1.38 19.04 26.09
N ASP A 251 1.42 18.76 27.38
CA ASP A 251 1.96 17.55 28.01
C ASP A 251 0.92 17.05 29.01
N MET A 252 0.11 16.07 28.60
CA MET A 252 -1.05 15.65 29.39
C MET A 252 -0.67 14.70 30.53
N GLY A 253 0.42 13.95 30.38
CA GLY A 253 0.88 13.00 31.40
C GLY A 253 0.43 11.57 31.10
N ASP A 254 0.33 10.75 32.14
CA ASP A 254 -0.20 9.39 32.02
C ASP A 254 -1.69 9.41 32.43
N ASP A 255 -2.50 8.48 31.92
CA ASP A 255 -3.96 8.28 32.14
C ASP A 255 -4.79 8.56 30.85
N ASN A 256 -6.13 8.62 30.91
CA ASN A 256 -6.97 8.71 29.69
C ASN A 256 -7.36 10.16 29.41
N ASP A 257 -6.49 10.86 28.70
CA ASP A 257 -6.60 12.30 28.49
C ASP A 257 -7.35 12.70 27.22
N LYS A 258 -7.90 13.92 27.24
CA LYS A 258 -8.61 14.49 26.09
C LYS A 258 -8.15 15.89 25.73
N LEU A 259 -7.72 16.07 24.49
CA LEU A 259 -7.51 17.38 23.88
C LEU A 259 -8.57 17.64 22.80
N LEU A 260 -9.44 18.62 23.06
CA LEU A 260 -10.56 18.99 22.18
C LEU A 260 -10.33 20.39 21.61
N VAL A 261 -9.97 20.50 20.33
CA VAL A 261 -9.91 21.77 19.59
C VAL A 261 -11.20 21.96 18.80
N THR A 262 -12.15 22.64 19.42
CA THR A 262 -13.58 22.58 19.08
C THR A 262 -14.03 23.48 17.93
N SER A 263 -13.18 24.41 17.48
CA SER A 263 -13.50 25.33 16.36
C SER A 263 -12.28 25.60 15.48
N HIS A 264 -12.40 26.53 14.53
CA HIS A 264 -11.24 27.08 13.81
C HIS A 264 -11.09 28.59 14.05
N SER A 265 -9.90 29.11 13.77
CA SER A 265 -9.52 30.51 14.00
C SER A 265 -10.61 31.54 13.65
N SER A 266 -11.28 31.44 12.50
CA SER A 266 -12.27 32.43 12.08
C SER A 266 -13.59 32.42 12.87
N ASP A 267 -13.96 31.29 13.49
CA ASP A 267 -15.12 31.21 14.41
C ASP A 267 -14.84 32.01 15.69
N GLN A 268 -13.54 32.11 16.05
CA GLN A 268 -13.03 32.89 17.17
C GLN A 268 -12.72 34.35 16.80
N GLY A 269 -13.15 34.79 15.61
CA GLY A 269 -12.92 36.14 15.09
C GLY A 269 -11.51 36.38 14.55
N ILE A 270 -10.72 35.32 14.36
CA ILE A 270 -9.33 35.39 13.92
C ILE A 270 -9.21 34.95 12.46
N TRP A 271 -8.89 35.87 11.57
CA TRP A 271 -8.70 35.55 10.15
C TRP A 271 -7.81 36.57 9.43
N GLN A 272 -7.21 36.15 8.32
CA GLN A 272 -6.53 37.05 7.39
C GLN A 272 -6.79 36.62 5.94
N LEU A 273 -6.94 37.60 5.04
CA LEU A 273 -7.11 37.34 3.62
C LEU A 273 -5.88 36.64 3.03
N GLY A 274 -6.11 35.53 2.30
CA GLY A 274 -5.06 34.74 1.65
C GLY A 274 -4.47 33.62 2.50
N TYR A 275 -5.01 33.42 3.71
CA TYR A 275 -4.64 32.33 4.61
C TYR A 275 -5.84 31.41 4.82
N ASP A 276 -5.55 30.12 4.97
CA ASP A 276 -6.57 29.11 5.23
C ASP A 276 -6.94 29.09 6.71
N ASN A 277 -8.21 28.84 7.03
CA ASN A 277 -8.64 28.68 8.43
C ASN A 277 -8.14 27.34 8.99
N GLY A 278 -7.73 27.33 10.26
CA GLY A 278 -7.27 26.13 10.94
C GLY A 278 -7.68 26.10 12.39
N SER A 279 -7.84 24.89 12.93
CA SER A 279 -7.91 24.65 14.37
C SER A 279 -6.51 24.72 14.97
N LEU A 280 -5.54 24.10 14.28
CA LEU A 280 -4.11 24.35 14.47
C LEU A 280 -3.69 25.30 13.36
N TYR A 281 -3.68 26.60 13.68
CA TYR A 281 -3.60 27.67 12.70
C TYR A 281 -2.17 28.19 12.55
N TYR A 282 -1.47 27.67 11.54
CA TYR A 282 -0.06 27.95 11.25
C TYR A 282 0.80 27.70 12.49
N THR A 283 0.63 26.53 13.10
CA THR A 283 1.30 26.13 14.34
C THR A 283 2.54 25.29 14.08
N ASN A 284 3.42 25.24 15.07
CA ASN A 284 4.42 24.17 15.24
C ASN A 284 4.19 23.47 16.59
N ALA A 285 2.93 23.17 16.90
CA ALA A 285 2.52 22.66 18.19
C ALA A 285 3.22 21.34 18.53
N LYS A 286 3.46 21.12 19.83
CA LYS A 286 3.94 19.87 20.40
C LYS A 286 2.90 19.37 21.37
N ILE A 287 2.25 18.26 21.04
CA ILE A 287 1.19 17.68 21.86
C ILE A 287 1.68 16.30 22.24
N ASP A 288 1.93 16.07 23.53
CA ASP A 288 2.26 14.78 24.10
C ASP A 288 1.10 14.35 24.99
N MET A 289 0.41 13.28 24.59
CA MET A 289 -0.72 12.72 25.32
C MET A 289 -0.28 11.63 26.32
N GLY A 290 1.01 11.28 26.35
CA GLY A 290 1.56 10.23 27.22
C GLY A 290 0.84 8.88 27.14
N GLU A 291 0.90 8.10 28.22
CA GLU A 291 0.39 6.72 28.28
C GLU A 291 -1.10 6.69 28.63
N GLY A 292 -1.86 5.69 28.13
CA GLY A 292 -3.30 5.56 28.38
C GLY A 292 -4.12 5.62 27.09
N ASN A 293 -5.45 5.54 27.18
CA ASN A 293 -6.32 5.62 26.00
C ASN A 293 -6.76 7.06 25.76
N ASN A 294 -5.99 7.78 24.97
CA ASN A 294 -6.16 9.22 24.82
C ASN A 294 -7.01 9.59 23.61
N GLU A 295 -7.65 10.76 23.67
CA GLU A 295 -8.42 11.32 22.55
C GLU A 295 -7.95 12.73 22.18
N VAL A 296 -7.51 12.89 20.93
CA VAL A 296 -7.29 14.21 20.31
C VAL A 296 -8.35 14.44 19.25
N SER A 297 -9.16 15.48 19.42
CA SER A 297 -10.23 15.86 18.48
C SER A 297 -10.03 17.29 18.00
N ILE A 298 -9.78 17.45 16.70
CA ILE A 298 -9.51 18.72 16.04
C ILE A 298 -10.63 18.96 15.03
N SER A 299 -11.43 20.00 15.23
CA SER A 299 -12.66 20.20 14.46
C SER A 299 -12.44 20.46 12.96
N HIS A 300 -11.33 21.09 12.59
CA HIS A 300 -11.04 21.51 11.21
C HIS A 300 -9.58 21.21 10.82
N ASN A 301 -8.93 22.12 10.08
CA ASN A 301 -7.63 21.88 9.46
C ASN A 301 -6.50 21.97 10.50
N ILE A 302 -5.48 21.16 10.28
CA ILE A 302 -4.15 21.35 10.86
C ILE A 302 -3.27 21.98 9.79
N ILE A 303 -2.72 23.15 10.07
CA ILE A 303 -1.85 23.87 9.14
C ILE A 303 -0.54 24.16 9.86
N ALA A 304 0.54 23.53 9.40
CA ALA A 304 1.87 23.77 9.95
C ALA A 304 2.45 25.12 9.49
N GLY A 305 3.06 25.87 10.41
CA GLY A 305 3.74 27.14 10.13
C GLY A 305 5.11 26.95 9.45
N ALA A 306 5.69 28.01 8.87
CA ALA A 306 6.99 27.97 8.17
C ALA A 306 8.17 28.53 9.01
N GLU A 307 8.16 28.32 10.31
CA GLU A 307 9.25 28.71 11.21
C GLU A 307 10.43 27.71 11.13
N ASP A 308 11.63 28.13 11.57
CA ASP A 308 12.86 27.34 11.44
C ASP A 308 12.97 26.18 12.44
N GLY A 309 12.20 26.22 13.53
CA GLY A 309 12.42 25.41 14.74
C GLY A 309 11.89 23.99 14.70
N SER A 310 10.77 23.74 14.02
CA SER A 310 10.08 22.43 13.97
C SER A 310 8.75 22.55 13.21
N GLY A 311 8.07 21.43 12.95
CA GLY A 311 6.67 21.43 12.54
C GLY A 311 5.74 20.97 13.67
N ASN A 312 4.47 20.70 13.38
CA ASN A 312 3.56 20.09 14.34
C ASN A 312 4.00 18.66 14.69
N TYR A 313 3.92 18.30 15.97
CA TYR A 313 4.16 16.94 16.47
C TYR A 313 3.06 16.57 17.47
N ILE A 314 2.37 15.47 17.20
CA ILE A 314 1.38 14.86 18.10
C ILE A 314 1.92 13.48 18.46
N ARG A 315 2.09 13.21 19.75
CA ARG A 315 2.56 11.94 20.28
C ARG A 315 1.49 11.33 21.18
N PHE A 316 1.27 10.04 20.96
CA PHE A 316 0.58 9.12 21.84
C PHE A 316 1.58 8.11 22.43
N GLY A 317 1.25 7.54 23.59
CA GLY A 317 2.04 6.53 24.30
C GLY A 317 1.56 5.11 24.00
N SER A 318 1.46 4.27 25.02
CA SER A 318 0.78 2.99 24.92
C SER A 318 -0.70 3.13 25.26
N GLY A 319 -1.57 2.53 24.45
CA GLY A 319 -3.01 2.54 24.68
C GLY A 319 -3.76 2.46 23.35
N ASP A 320 -5.08 2.38 23.42
CA ASP A 320 -5.94 2.41 22.25
C ASP A 320 -6.36 3.86 21.98
N ASP A 321 -5.48 4.63 21.34
CA ASP A 321 -5.65 6.06 21.18
C ASP A 321 -6.55 6.44 19.99
N LYS A 322 -7.13 7.64 20.07
CA LYS A 322 -8.02 8.19 19.05
C LYS A 322 -7.59 9.57 18.59
N LEU A 323 -7.41 9.71 17.28
CA LEU A 323 -7.20 11.01 16.63
C LEU A 323 -8.32 11.30 15.62
N THR A 324 -8.98 12.44 15.78
CA THR A 324 -9.94 12.95 14.78
C THR A 324 -9.52 14.33 14.31
N VAL A 325 -9.46 14.53 12.98
CA VAL A 325 -9.24 15.82 12.32
C VAL A 325 -10.33 16.03 11.30
N GLY A 326 -11.27 16.94 11.57
CA GLY A 326 -12.43 17.15 10.70
C GLY A 326 -12.09 17.74 9.33
N GLY A 327 -10.97 18.48 9.24
CA GLY A 327 -10.47 19.09 8.01
C GLY A 327 -9.26 18.36 7.41
N TYR A 328 -8.50 19.07 6.57
CA TYR A 328 -7.26 18.54 6.02
C TYR A 328 -6.04 18.87 6.89
N ILE A 329 -5.00 18.05 6.79
CA ILE A 329 -3.67 18.34 7.30
C ILE A 329 -2.84 18.91 6.15
N GLY A 330 -2.23 20.07 6.37
CA GLY A 330 -1.43 20.78 5.39
C GLY A 330 -0.30 21.58 6.04
N GLY A 331 0.38 22.38 5.24
CA GLY A 331 1.45 23.24 5.71
C GLY A 331 1.53 24.50 4.87
N GLU A 332 2.10 25.55 5.45
CA GLU A 332 2.41 26.76 4.74
C GLU A 332 3.33 26.48 3.53
N SER A 333 3.15 27.27 2.47
CA SER A 333 3.98 27.18 1.27
C SER A 333 5.40 27.66 1.54
N ALA A 334 6.27 26.76 2.04
CA ALA A 334 7.71 26.99 2.13
C ALA A 334 8.40 26.77 0.77
N SER A 335 9.46 27.52 0.49
CA SER A 335 10.32 27.30 -0.68
C SER A 335 10.88 25.87 -0.69
N VAL A 336 11.12 25.31 -1.88
CA VAL A 336 11.86 24.04 -2.07
C VAL A 336 13.29 24.08 -1.53
N ALA A 337 13.85 25.25 -1.19
CA ALA A 337 15.15 25.35 -0.52
C ALA A 337 15.05 25.25 1.02
N THR A 338 13.87 25.48 1.58
CA THR A 338 13.55 25.38 3.01
C THR A 338 12.51 24.28 3.25
N GLY A 339 12.52 23.25 2.40
CA GLY A 339 11.43 22.29 2.29
C GLY A 339 11.33 21.28 3.43
N TYR A 340 12.04 21.48 4.55
CA TYR A 340 11.87 20.75 5.82
C TYR A 340 10.88 21.43 6.78
N LYS A 341 10.58 22.71 6.57
CA LYS A 341 9.64 23.50 7.39
C LYS A 341 8.19 23.06 7.20
N SER A 342 7.27 23.45 8.08
CA SER A 342 5.84 23.16 7.88
C SER A 342 5.53 21.66 7.80
N SER A 343 6.21 20.85 8.62
CA SER A 343 5.93 19.43 8.76
C SER A 343 4.80 19.16 9.75
N ASN A 344 4.13 18.04 9.56
CA ASN A 344 3.20 17.46 10.53
C ASN A 344 3.65 16.02 10.79
N ILE A 345 3.97 15.70 12.03
CA ILE A 345 4.40 14.36 12.45
C ILE A 345 3.43 13.87 13.51
N ILE A 346 2.94 12.65 13.35
CA ILE A 346 2.05 11.99 14.29
C ILE A 346 2.70 10.67 14.69
N ASP A 347 3.03 10.54 15.96
CA ASP A 347 3.43 9.28 16.57
C ASP A 347 2.22 8.70 17.31
N LEU A 348 1.68 7.59 16.80
CA LEU A 348 0.55 6.87 17.38
C LEU A 348 0.96 5.95 18.54
N GLY A 349 2.26 5.73 18.75
CA GLY A 349 2.72 4.86 19.83
C GLY A 349 2.24 3.41 19.70
N GLY A 350 1.92 2.76 20.82
CA GLY A 350 1.51 1.35 20.89
C GLY A 350 0.00 1.15 20.76
N GLY A 351 -0.47 -0.06 21.08
CA GLY A 351 -1.91 -0.40 21.15
C GLY A 351 -2.66 -0.40 19.80
N HIS A 352 -4.00 -0.36 19.86
CA HIS A 352 -4.91 -0.39 18.71
C HIS A 352 -5.51 0.99 18.41
N ASN A 353 -4.83 1.77 17.59
CA ASN A 353 -5.16 3.18 17.38
C ASN A 353 -6.28 3.40 16.35
N THR A 354 -7.09 4.44 16.54
CA THR A 354 -8.12 4.86 15.58
C THR A 354 -7.88 6.30 15.11
N VAL A 355 -7.68 6.47 13.80
CA VAL A 355 -7.42 7.77 13.19
C VAL A 355 -8.45 8.09 12.12
N GLN A 356 -9.07 9.26 12.19
CA GLN A 356 -9.94 9.79 11.15
C GLN A 356 -9.52 11.21 10.77
N VAL A 357 -9.22 11.43 9.49
CA VAL A 357 -8.77 12.73 8.96
C VAL A 357 -9.59 13.10 7.72
N GLY A 358 -9.93 14.37 7.55
CA GLY A 358 -10.59 14.86 6.34
C GLY A 358 -9.77 14.60 5.07
N GLY A 359 -8.47 14.89 5.08
CA GLY A 359 -7.52 14.52 4.03
C GLY A 359 -6.11 15.06 4.30
N ILE A 360 -5.16 14.74 3.44
CA ILE A 360 -3.81 15.32 3.46
C ILE A 360 -3.63 16.16 2.20
N TYR A 361 -3.29 17.45 2.36
CA TYR A 361 -3.21 18.42 1.26
C TYR A 361 -2.22 17.99 0.16
N THR A 362 -2.62 18.03 -1.13
CA THR A 362 -1.85 17.43 -2.25
C THR A 362 -0.68 18.27 -2.76
N SER A 363 -0.37 19.41 -2.13
CA SER A 363 0.75 20.27 -2.53
C SER A 363 2.12 19.59 -2.26
N ASP A 364 3.10 19.88 -3.12
CA ASP A 364 4.52 19.52 -2.89
C ASP A 364 5.11 20.11 -1.60
N THR A 365 4.47 21.14 -1.06
CA THR A 365 4.85 21.76 0.21
C THR A 365 4.35 20.98 1.42
N THR A 366 3.33 20.12 1.27
CA THR A 366 2.80 19.30 2.37
C THR A 366 3.80 18.21 2.75
N LYS A 367 4.07 18.11 4.05
CA LYS A 367 5.00 17.18 4.67
C LYS A 367 4.29 16.49 5.82
N PHE A 368 4.11 15.19 5.69
CA PHE A 368 3.34 14.42 6.65
C PHE A 368 4.05 13.11 6.94
N LEU A 369 4.17 12.77 8.22
CA LEU A 369 4.57 11.45 8.68
C LEU A 369 3.60 10.97 9.74
N MET A 370 3.07 9.76 9.58
CA MET A 370 2.41 9.00 10.63
C MET A 370 3.24 7.77 10.95
N VAL A 371 3.44 7.48 12.23
CA VAL A 371 4.18 6.31 12.71
C VAL A 371 3.37 5.58 13.76
N SER A 372 3.34 4.26 13.73
CA SER A 372 2.75 3.41 14.77
C SER A 372 3.72 2.31 15.18
N ASP A 373 3.67 1.88 16.43
CA ASP A 373 4.37 0.69 16.95
C ASP A 373 3.40 -0.50 17.09
N GLY A 374 2.11 -0.23 17.35
CA GLY A 374 1.03 -1.22 17.35
C GLY A 374 0.20 -1.18 16.06
N SER A 375 -0.99 -1.77 16.10
CA SER A 375 -1.94 -1.77 14.98
C SER A 375 -2.82 -0.52 14.96
N SER A 376 -3.40 -0.22 13.80
CA SER A 376 -4.13 1.03 13.58
C SER A 376 -5.24 0.90 12.54
N ASN A 377 -6.36 1.58 12.79
CA ASN A 377 -7.42 1.83 11.84
C ASN A 377 -7.40 3.30 11.41
N VAL A 378 -6.92 3.58 10.21
CA VAL A 378 -6.74 4.93 9.66
C VAL A 378 -7.72 5.18 8.51
N THR A 379 -8.52 6.24 8.60
CA THR A 379 -9.44 6.65 7.54
C THR A 379 -9.21 8.10 7.13
N PHE A 380 -8.94 8.30 5.83
CA PHE A 380 -8.98 9.59 5.16
C PHE A 380 -10.29 9.74 4.40
N ASN A 381 -11.13 10.70 4.81
CA ASN A 381 -12.45 10.92 4.23
C ASN A 381 -12.41 11.56 2.83
N GLY A 382 -11.26 12.13 2.45
CA GLY A 382 -11.02 12.79 1.18
C GLY A 382 -9.77 12.21 0.50
N TYR A 383 -8.80 13.05 0.20
CA TYR A 383 -7.60 12.70 -0.55
C TYR A 383 -6.36 12.63 0.34
N ILE A 384 -5.31 11.96 -0.15
CA ILE A 384 -3.96 12.04 0.42
C ILE A 384 -2.98 12.45 -0.67
N GLY A 385 -1.94 13.21 -0.33
CA GLY A 385 -0.92 13.57 -1.31
C GLY A 385 0.27 14.33 -0.76
N GLY A 386 1.00 15.01 -1.64
CA GLY A 386 2.22 15.71 -1.26
C GLY A 386 3.34 14.76 -0.85
N ARG A 387 4.19 15.19 0.09
CA ARG A 387 5.29 14.39 0.65
C ARG A 387 4.84 13.70 1.93
N SER A 388 3.88 12.80 1.79
CA SER A 388 3.24 12.09 2.89
C SER A 388 3.75 10.66 2.99
N SER A 389 4.05 10.22 4.21
CA SER A 389 4.44 8.86 4.52
C SER A 389 3.69 8.30 5.72
N MET A 390 3.48 6.99 5.72
CA MET A 390 2.99 6.21 6.86
C MET A 390 3.98 5.06 7.09
N MET A 391 4.33 4.81 8.35
CA MET A 391 5.22 3.74 8.77
C MET A 391 4.61 3.05 9.99
N MET A 392 3.77 2.05 9.73
CA MET A 392 2.91 1.45 10.74
C MET A 392 3.60 0.30 11.51
N GLY A 393 2.86 -0.37 12.38
CA GLY A 393 3.38 -1.41 13.27
C GLY A 393 3.58 -2.75 12.56
N ASP A 394 3.96 -3.77 13.31
CA ASP A 394 4.07 -5.15 12.80
C ASP A 394 2.78 -5.97 13.05
N GLU A 395 1.75 -5.33 13.60
CA GLU A 395 0.42 -5.90 13.79
C GLU A 395 -0.50 -5.52 12.63
N ALA A 396 -1.74 -6.02 12.61
CA ALA A 396 -2.67 -5.78 11.50
C ALA A 396 -3.12 -4.32 11.40
N ASP A 397 -2.76 -3.64 10.32
CA ASP A 397 -3.12 -2.25 10.04
C ASP A 397 -4.16 -2.13 8.92
N THR A 398 -5.10 -1.20 9.07
CA THR A 398 -6.09 -0.86 8.04
C THR A 398 -6.01 0.62 7.69
N VAL A 399 -5.77 0.93 6.41
CA VAL A 399 -5.76 2.29 5.86
C VAL A 399 -6.81 2.41 4.76
N VAL A 400 -7.73 3.36 4.91
CA VAL A 400 -8.81 3.64 3.96
C VAL A 400 -8.74 5.09 3.48
N VAL A 401 -8.71 5.30 2.16
CA VAL A 401 -8.77 6.62 1.50
C VAL A 401 -10.00 6.67 0.60
N LYS A 402 -10.95 7.54 0.94
CA LYS A 402 -12.23 7.67 0.22
C LYS A 402 -12.14 8.53 -1.07
N GLY A 403 -10.97 9.06 -1.38
CA GLY A 403 -10.68 9.87 -2.57
C GLY A 403 -9.35 9.51 -3.22
N ASN A 404 -8.73 10.49 -3.87
CA ASN A 404 -7.48 10.29 -4.62
C ASN A 404 -6.26 10.17 -3.70
N ALA A 405 -5.23 9.46 -4.18
CA ALA A 405 -3.91 9.39 -3.57
C ALA A 405 -2.85 9.85 -4.58
N GLU A 406 -2.28 11.04 -4.39
CA GLU A 406 -1.36 11.68 -5.32
C GLU A 406 -0.08 12.11 -4.61
N PHE A 407 0.92 11.22 -4.61
CA PHE A 407 2.19 11.45 -3.93
C PHE A 407 3.22 12.11 -4.83
N ASN A 408 4.26 12.70 -4.24
CA ASN A 408 5.47 13.11 -4.95
C ASN A 408 6.44 11.91 -5.10
N SER A 409 6.98 11.68 -6.31
CA SER A 409 7.87 10.54 -6.63
C SER A 409 9.29 10.68 -6.10
N ASP A 410 9.83 11.89 -6.04
CA ASP A 410 11.27 12.05 -5.96
C ASP A 410 11.69 12.07 -4.49
N PRO A 411 12.66 11.21 -4.09
CA PRO A 411 13.25 11.26 -2.76
C PRO A 411 13.70 12.67 -2.42
N TYR A 412 13.39 13.10 -1.20
CA TYR A 412 13.65 14.47 -0.79
C TYR A 412 14.01 14.56 0.68
N TYR A 413 14.80 15.57 1.03
CA TYR A 413 15.47 15.64 2.32
C TYR A 413 14.62 16.17 3.47
N TRP A 414 13.33 16.44 3.25
CA TRP A 414 12.48 17.10 4.24
C TRP A 414 12.40 16.34 5.57
N LEU A 415 12.33 15.00 5.52
CA LEU A 415 12.12 14.19 6.70
C LEU A 415 13.35 14.27 7.62
N ASP A 416 14.53 13.94 7.08
CA ASP A 416 15.79 14.05 7.81
C ASP A 416 16.08 15.50 8.21
N GLY A 417 15.77 16.46 7.32
CA GLY A 417 15.92 17.88 7.57
C GLY A 417 15.08 18.40 8.74
N ALA A 418 13.85 17.91 8.92
CA ALA A 418 13.00 18.30 10.04
C ALA A 418 13.61 17.86 11.39
N PHE A 419 14.18 16.65 11.45
CA PHE A 419 14.90 16.17 12.63
C PHE A 419 16.20 16.96 12.89
N ILE A 420 17.00 17.19 11.84
CA ILE A 420 18.26 17.95 11.92
C ILE A 420 18.01 19.35 12.48
N LYS A 421 17.00 20.04 11.95
CA LYS A 421 16.67 21.42 12.34
C LYS A 421 16.05 21.51 13.73
N ASN A 422 15.24 20.53 14.14
CA ASN A 422 14.76 20.48 15.52
C ASN A 422 15.92 20.37 16.51
N MET A 423 16.87 19.45 16.27
CA MET A 423 18.05 19.31 17.13
C MET A 423 18.92 20.58 17.13
N GLU A 424 19.09 21.23 15.96
CA GLU A 424 19.86 22.48 15.86
C GLU A 424 19.24 23.63 16.66
N VAL A 425 17.92 23.79 16.60
CA VAL A 425 17.19 24.86 17.30
C VAL A 425 16.99 24.52 18.78
N GLY A 426 16.67 23.27 19.11
CA GLY A 426 16.56 22.74 20.47
C GLY A 426 17.86 22.84 21.27
N ALA A 427 19.02 22.85 20.61
CA ALA A 427 20.31 23.12 21.26
C ALA A 427 20.45 24.55 21.82
N LYS A 428 19.56 25.47 21.42
CA LYS A 428 19.58 26.90 21.80
C LYS A 428 18.29 27.37 22.48
N ASN A 429 17.20 26.62 22.38
CA ASN A 429 15.90 26.99 22.90
C ASN A 429 15.15 25.74 23.39
N ASP A 430 14.91 25.65 24.70
CA ASP A 430 14.21 24.53 25.34
C ASP A 430 12.77 24.33 24.80
N MET A 431 12.15 25.34 24.20
CA MET A 431 10.82 25.22 23.58
C MET A 431 10.80 24.27 22.37
N TYR A 432 11.95 23.83 21.88
CA TYR A 432 12.09 22.92 20.74
C TYR A 432 12.76 21.60 21.11
N LYS A 433 13.14 21.42 22.38
CA LYS A 433 13.93 20.29 22.87
C LYS A 433 13.04 19.17 23.40
N GLY A 434 13.47 17.92 23.23
CA GLY A 434 12.78 16.74 23.76
C GLY A 434 11.66 16.19 22.86
N PHE A 435 11.34 16.85 21.76
CA PHE A 435 10.27 16.44 20.85
C PHE A 435 10.81 15.71 19.63
N TYR A 436 10.35 14.47 19.42
CA TYR A 436 10.78 13.60 18.33
C TYR A 436 12.31 13.45 18.18
N GLU A 437 13.07 13.72 19.25
CA GLU A 437 14.54 13.68 19.27
C GLU A 437 15.06 12.31 19.72
N THR A 438 16.20 11.89 19.18
CA THR A 438 16.94 10.64 19.50
C THR A 438 16.14 9.34 19.41
N ALA A 439 15.24 9.02 20.35
CA ALA A 439 14.53 7.75 20.40
C ALA A 439 13.52 7.60 19.25
N PHE A 440 12.63 8.59 19.09
CA PHE A 440 11.66 8.57 17.98
C PHE A 440 12.37 8.68 16.61
N LYS A 441 13.41 9.52 16.52
CA LYS A 441 14.25 9.60 15.32
C LYS A 441 14.89 8.25 14.97
N GLN A 442 15.39 7.52 15.98
CA GLN A 442 15.94 6.19 15.80
C GLN A 442 14.85 5.21 15.34
N LYS A 443 13.67 5.22 15.97
CA LYS A 443 12.49 4.45 15.55
C LYS A 443 12.12 4.69 14.08
N VAL A 444 12.03 5.95 13.65
CA VAL A 444 11.80 6.29 12.23
C VAL A 444 12.92 5.75 11.36
N SER A 445 14.18 5.93 11.77
CA SER A 445 15.32 5.39 11.01
C SER A 445 15.30 3.86 10.90
N ASP A 446 14.91 3.14 11.95
CA ASP A 446 14.85 1.68 11.97
C ASP A 446 13.72 1.18 11.07
N LYS A 447 12.56 1.83 11.09
CA LYS A 447 11.46 1.55 10.16
C LYS A 447 11.88 1.80 8.70
N LEU A 448 12.61 2.88 8.41
CA LEU A 448 13.17 3.15 7.08
C LEU A 448 14.14 2.05 6.61
N VAL A 449 14.98 1.53 7.51
CA VAL A 449 15.93 0.45 7.21
C VAL A 449 15.18 -0.83 6.92
N SER A 450 14.25 -1.19 7.82
CA SER A 450 13.42 -2.39 7.72
C SER A 450 12.60 -2.40 6.42
N ALA A 451 11.99 -1.28 6.06
CA ALA A 451 11.28 -1.07 4.80
C ALA A 451 12.13 -1.42 3.57
N ILE A 452 13.36 -0.90 3.50
CA ILE A 452 14.25 -1.14 2.36
C ILE A 452 14.76 -2.58 2.34
N ASP A 453 15.03 -3.17 3.50
CA ASP A 453 15.49 -4.55 3.56
C ASP A 453 14.37 -5.52 3.12
N ARG A 454 13.10 -5.26 3.47
CA ARG A 454 11.94 -6.02 2.94
C ARG A 454 11.71 -5.78 1.44
N ALA A 455 11.86 -4.54 0.97
CA ALA A 455 11.72 -4.21 -0.45
C ALA A 455 12.84 -4.80 -1.34
N GLY A 456 13.97 -5.16 -0.73
CA GLY A 456 15.10 -5.80 -1.39
C GLY A 456 15.98 -4.84 -2.21
N ALA A 457 17.02 -5.41 -2.83
CA ALA A 457 18.07 -4.65 -3.51
C ALA A 457 17.56 -3.80 -4.68
N GLY A 458 18.00 -2.54 -4.74
CA GLY A 458 17.64 -1.61 -5.80
C GLY A 458 16.39 -0.78 -5.50
N SER A 459 15.66 -1.11 -4.43
CA SER A 459 14.54 -0.30 -3.93
C SER A 459 14.97 1.10 -3.50
N GLU A 460 16.24 1.28 -3.10
CA GLU A 460 16.80 2.57 -2.69
C GLU A 460 16.78 3.64 -3.80
N ALA A 461 16.74 3.21 -5.07
CA ALA A 461 16.59 4.13 -6.20
C ALA A 461 15.24 4.86 -6.19
N VAL A 462 14.22 4.28 -5.55
CA VAL A 462 12.87 4.83 -5.44
C VAL A 462 12.60 5.33 -4.02
N LEU A 463 12.99 4.56 -3.01
CA LEU A 463 12.72 4.84 -1.60
C LEU A 463 13.73 5.80 -0.96
N GLY A 464 14.83 6.11 -1.64
CA GLY A 464 15.89 6.98 -1.13
C GLY A 464 16.79 6.28 -0.12
N ALA A 465 17.36 7.06 0.81
CA ALA A 465 18.34 6.54 1.77
C ALA A 465 17.73 5.54 2.76
N LYS A 466 18.55 4.57 3.18
CA LYS A 466 18.18 3.50 4.14
C LYS A 466 17.71 3.98 5.50
N GLY A 467 18.12 5.17 5.95
CA GLY A 467 17.75 5.69 7.26
C GLY A 467 18.18 7.13 7.42
N LEU A 468 17.79 7.74 8.53
CA LEU A 468 18.10 9.14 8.85
C LEU A 468 19.58 9.31 9.24
N ASN A 469 20.08 10.54 9.26
CA ASN A 469 21.39 10.81 9.83
C ASN A 469 21.28 10.91 11.37
N PRO A 470 21.89 10.02 12.16
CA PRO A 470 21.58 9.91 13.59
C PRO A 470 21.91 11.19 14.39
N ASN A 471 23.08 11.79 14.17
CA ASN A 471 23.60 12.91 14.97
C ASN A 471 23.92 14.18 14.14
N GLU A 472 23.30 14.35 12.98
CA GLU A 472 23.59 15.49 12.09
C GLU A 472 22.85 16.76 12.54
N THR A 473 23.53 17.91 12.47
CA THR A 473 22.96 19.24 12.77
C THR A 473 23.10 20.22 11.60
N ASN A 474 23.86 19.85 10.56
CA ASN A 474 23.96 20.59 9.31
C ASN A 474 22.95 20.07 8.28
N ILE A 475 22.03 20.94 7.88
CA ILE A 475 20.99 20.64 6.90
C ILE A 475 21.55 20.22 5.52
N ASP A 476 22.75 20.67 5.16
CA ASP A 476 23.38 20.33 3.88
C ASP A 476 23.73 18.84 3.77
N ASN A 477 23.80 18.13 4.89
CA ASN A 477 24.09 16.69 4.95
C ASN A 477 22.80 15.83 5.00
N ALA A 478 21.62 16.44 4.95
CA ALA A 478 20.34 15.74 5.06
C ALA A 478 20.14 14.70 3.95
N ARG A 479 19.66 13.52 4.31
CA ARG A 479 19.40 12.41 3.38
C ARG A 479 18.05 12.56 2.69
N SER A 480 18.02 12.25 1.41
CA SER A 480 16.78 12.22 0.62
C SER A 480 16.01 10.92 0.84
N ILE A 481 14.75 11.05 1.26
CA ILE A 481 13.86 9.94 1.61
C ILE A 481 12.63 9.98 0.70
N GLY A 482 12.27 8.83 0.12
CA GLY A 482 11.06 8.67 -0.69
C GLY A 482 9.78 8.56 0.14
N THR A 483 8.66 9.00 -0.42
CA THR A 483 7.32 8.80 0.16
C THR A 483 6.96 7.32 0.17
N ARG A 484 6.18 6.87 1.16
CA ARG A 484 5.75 5.47 1.27
C ARG A 484 4.51 5.29 2.15
N ILE A 485 3.72 4.28 1.85
CA ILE A 485 2.84 3.65 2.82
C ILE A 485 3.49 2.31 3.15
N ASP A 486 4.10 2.25 4.32
CA ASP A 486 4.67 1.04 4.88
C ASP A 486 3.76 0.55 6.01
N LEU A 487 3.15 -0.62 5.83
CA LEU A 487 2.24 -1.23 6.81
C LEU A 487 2.91 -2.34 7.64
N GLY A 488 4.24 -2.48 7.55
CA GLY A 488 5.00 -3.42 8.37
C GLY A 488 4.66 -4.88 8.07
N ASN A 489 4.86 -5.75 9.08
CA ASN A 489 4.75 -7.19 8.91
C ASN A 489 3.34 -7.77 9.07
N GLY A 490 2.37 -7.03 9.57
CA GLY A 490 1.03 -7.54 9.91
C GLY A 490 0.21 -8.02 8.71
N GLU A 491 -0.99 -8.55 8.97
CA GLU A 491 -1.98 -8.78 7.92
C GLU A 491 -2.70 -7.46 7.62
N ASN A 492 -2.28 -6.74 6.59
CA ASN A 492 -2.69 -5.35 6.41
C ASN A 492 -3.72 -5.17 5.30
N THR A 493 -4.46 -4.06 5.39
CA THR A 493 -5.42 -3.64 4.37
C THR A 493 -5.16 -2.20 3.95
N LEU A 494 -4.98 -1.97 2.64
CA LEU A 494 -5.02 -0.63 2.03
C LEU A 494 -6.17 -0.55 1.04
N SER A 495 -7.09 0.41 1.22
CA SER A 495 -8.18 0.68 0.28
C SER A 495 -8.16 2.14 -0.17
N ILE A 496 -7.99 2.38 -1.47
CA ILE A 496 -8.03 3.72 -2.07
C ILE A 496 -9.07 3.72 -3.19
N SER A 497 -10.19 4.41 -2.97
CA SER A 497 -11.32 4.40 -3.92
C SER A 497 -11.16 5.35 -5.11
N GLY A 498 -10.33 6.39 -4.99
CA GLY A 498 -10.01 7.33 -6.07
C GLY A 498 -8.81 6.91 -6.91
N SER A 499 -8.31 7.83 -7.75
CA SER A 499 -7.11 7.58 -8.55
C SER A 499 -5.84 7.58 -7.71
N VAL A 500 -4.88 6.75 -8.10
CA VAL A 500 -3.60 6.55 -7.42
C VAL A 500 -2.45 6.94 -8.35
N LEU A 501 -1.58 7.80 -7.88
CA LEU A 501 -0.39 8.26 -8.61
C LEU A 501 0.83 8.24 -7.70
N ARG A 502 1.88 7.54 -8.13
CA ARG A 502 3.19 7.51 -7.47
C ARG A 502 3.16 6.95 -6.04
N LEU A 503 2.28 5.98 -5.79
CA LEU A 503 2.24 5.26 -4.52
C LEU A 503 3.43 4.28 -4.45
N ASN A 504 4.14 4.31 -3.32
CA ASN A 504 5.09 3.27 -2.93
C ASN A 504 4.49 2.52 -1.75
N TYR A 505 3.96 1.33 -2.00
CA TYR A 505 3.40 0.44 -0.98
C TYR A 505 4.42 -0.61 -0.56
N LEU A 506 4.56 -0.82 0.74
CA LEU A 506 5.38 -1.87 1.32
C LEU A 506 4.55 -2.69 2.29
N GLY A 507 4.47 -3.99 2.00
CA GLY A 507 4.01 -5.03 2.90
C GLY A 507 5.14 -5.68 3.68
N GLY A 508 4.88 -6.88 4.19
CA GLY A 508 5.83 -7.61 5.01
C GLY A 508 5.69 -9.12 4.90
N THR A 509 5.64 -9.82 6.02
CA THR A 509 5.71 -11.29 6.03
C THR A 509 4.35 -11.99 6.08
N HIS A 510 3.28 -11.26 6.41
CA HIS A 510 1.92 -11.78 6.43
C HIS A 510 1.13 -11.28 5.22
N SER A 511 -0.07 -11.83 5.04
CA SER A 511 -0.88 -11.57 3.85
C SER A 511 -1.49 -10.17 3.87
N ASP A 512 -1.26 -9.40 2.81
CA ASP A 512 -1.82 -8.07 2.63
C ASP A 512 -2.94 -8.02 1.59
N THR A 513 -3.89 -7.11 1.79
CA THR A 513 -4.97 -6.81 0.83
C THR A 513 -4.92 -5.34 0.40
N VAL A 514 -4.67 -5.10 -0.89
CA VAL A 514 -4.60 -3.77 -1.49
C VAL A 514 -5.67 -3.62 -2.57
N THR A 515 -6.56 -2.63 -2.41
CA THR A 515 -7.63 -2.32 -3.37
C THR A 515 -7.56 -0.87 -3.80
N LEU A 516 -7.48 -0.61 -5.11
CA LEU A 516 -7.21 0.72 -5.67
C LEU A 516 -8.24 1.11 -6.75
N GLY A 517 -8.39 2.42 -6.99
CA GLY A 517 -8.97 2.94 -8.23
C GLY A 517 -7.99 2.85 -9.42
N ALA A 518 -8.10 3.76 -10.39
CA ALA A 518 -7.14 3.83 -11.51
C ALA A 518 -5.74 4.17 -11.00
N THR A 519 -4.71 3.43 -11.43
CA THR A 519 -3.37 3.50 -10.82
C THR A 519 -2.30 3.80 -11.85
N SER A 520 -1.38 4.72 -11.53
CA SER A 520 -0.24 5.03 -12.39
C SER A 520 1.06 5.26 -11.63
N GLU A 521 2.18 4.88 -12.24
CA GLU A 521 3.55 5.15 -11.75
C GLU A 521 3.81 4.68 -10.31
N SER A 522 3.22 3.54 -9.93
CA SER A 522 3.20 3.07 -8.54
C SER A 522 3.99 1.77 -8.36
N ASN A 523 4.60 1.60 -7.19
CA ASN A 523 5.43 0.46 -6.84
C ASN A 523 4.83 -0.27 -5.63
N PHE A 524 4.79 -1.60 -5.72
CA PHE A 524 4.27 -2.49 -4.69
C PHE A 524 5.33 -3.53 -4.37
N TRP A 525 5.87 -3.46 -3.17
CA TRP A 525 6.70 -4.51 -2.56
C TRP A 525 5.83 -5.23 -1.55
N MET A 526 5.16 -6.29 -1.96
CA MET A 526 4.16 -6.96 -1.12
C MET A 526 4.81 -7.83 -0.04
N GLY A 527 6.03 -8.32 -0.29
CA GLY A 527 6.73 -9.21 0.63
C GLY A 527 6.20 -10.64 0.53
N ASP A 528 6.39 -11.42 1.59
CA ASP A 528 5.88 -12.79 1.71
C ASP A 528 4.38 -12.76 2.07
N GLY A 529 3.78 -13.92 2.36
CA GLY A 529 2.34 -14.02 2.61
C GLY A 529 1.52 -14.08 1.32
N ASN A 530 0.25 -14.48 1.42
CA ASN A 530 -0.62 -14.61 0.25
C ASN A 530 -1.25 -13.25 -0.07
N ASN A 531 -0.58 -12.44 -0.88
CA ASN A 531 -0.99 -11.05 -1.05
C ASN A 531 -2.05 -10.89 -2.14
N THR A 532 -2.91 -9.89 -1.97
CA THR A 532 -3.92 -9.53 -2.97
C THR A 532 -3.76 -8.07 -3.39
N LEU A 533 -3.63 -7.82 -4.70
CA LEU A 533 -3.73 -6.49 -5.29
C LEU A 533 -4.86 -6.42 -6.31
N SER A 534 -5.79 -5.48 -6.13
CA SER A 534 -6.84 -5.22 -7.11
C SER A 534 -6.93 -3.74 -7.50
N SER A 535 -7.25 -3.47 -8.76
CA SER A 535 -7.53 -2.13 -9.26
C SER A 535 -8.79 -2.13 -10.13
N SER A 536 -9.75 -1.26 -9.80
CA SER A 536 -11.01 -1.15 -10.54
C SER A 536 -10.92 -0.31 -11.82
N GLY A 537 -9.77 0.32 -12.10
CA GLY A 537 -9.57 1.25 -13.20
C GLY A 537 -8.47 0.82 -14.19
N SER A 538 -8.10 1.73 -15.09
CA SER A 538 -6.92 1.55 -15.94
C SER A 538 -5.64 1.63 -15.09
N VAL A 539 -4.65 0.81 -15.44
CA VAL A 539 -3.35 0.73 -14.76
C VAL A 539 -2.23 1.03 -15.75
N SER A 540 -1.27 1.87 -15.36
CA SER A 540 -0.07 2.12 -16.17
C SER A 540 1.21 2.25 -15.34
N LYS A 541 2.33 1.75 -15.85
CA LYS A 541 3.64 1.86 -15.17
C LYS A 541 3.62 1.37 -13.72
N LEU A 542 2.87 0.31 -13.46
CA LEU A 542 2.83 -0.34 -12.15
C LEU A 542 3.94 -1.37 -12.06
N ASN A 543 4.66 -1.37 -10.93
CA ASN A 543 5.64 -2.40 -10.61
C ASN A 543 5.14 -3.22 -9.41
N TYR A 544 4.88 -4.50 -9.62
CA TYR A 544 4.50 -5.45 -8.59
C TYR A 544 5.66 -6.40 -8.26
N ARG A 545 5.95 -6.58 -6.98
CA ARG A 545 6.95 -7.51 -6.46
C ARG A 545 6.36 -8.32 -5.32
N GLY A 546 6.12 -9.60 -5.59
CA GLY A 546 5.70 -10.60 -4.62
C GLY A 546 6.89 -11.30 -3.93
N GLY A 547 6.57 -12.24 -3.05
CA GLY A 547 7.50 -12.98 -2.21
C GLY A 547 7.52 -14.47 -2.52
N ALA A 548 7.66 -15.30 -1.48
CA ALA A 548 7.73 -16.76 -1.64
C ALA A 548 6.36 -17.47 -1.68
N ASP A 549 5.30 -16.79 -1.25
CA ASP A 549 3.94 -17.32 -1.09
C ASP A 549 3.03 -16.95 -2.28
N SER A 550 1.79 -17.43 -2.27
CA SER A 550 0.89 -17.32 -3.43
C SER A 550 0.19 -15.97 -3.51
N ASP A 551 0.46 -15.21 -4.55
CA ASP A 551 -0.13 -13.89 -4.75
C ASP A 551 -1.28 -13.86 -5.76
N THR A 552 -2.22 -12.93 -5.58
CA THR A 552 -3.33 -12.68 -6.50
C THR A 552 -3.38 -11.21 -6.93
N VAL A 553 -3.23 -10.97 -8.23
CA VAL A 553 -3.27 -9.63 -8.83
C VAL A 553 -4.39 -9.54 -9.87
N THR A 554 -5.36 -8.64 -9.66
CA THR A 554 -6.50 -8.42 -10.58
C THR A 554 -6.62 -6.96 -11.00
N LEU A 555 -6.32 -6.65 -12.25
CA LEU A 555 -6.29 -5.27 -12.77
C LEU A 555 -7.15 -5.09 -14.02
N GLY A 556 -7.59 -3.86 -14.27
CA GLY A 556 -8.27 -3.47 -15.50
C GLY A 556 -7.33 -3.45 -16.73
N ALA A 557 -7.60 -2.55 -17.68
CA ALA A 557 -6.72 -2.36 -18.82
C ALA A 557 -5.32 -1.90 -18.33
N THR A 558 -4.26 -2.60 -18.73
CA THR A 558 -2.93 -2.49 -18.12
C THR A 558 -1.85 -2.16 -19.17
N SER A 559 -1.06 -1.11 -18.95
CA SER A 559 0.05 -0.74 -19.84
C SER A 559 1.38 -0.53 -19.12
N GLU A 560 2.49 -0.81 -19.80
CA GLU A 560 3.85 -0.48 -19.33
C GLU A 560 4.18 -1.01 -17.92
N SER A 561 3.54 -2.09 -17.49
CA SER A 561 3.60 -2.58 -16.11
C SER A 561 4.44 -3.85 -16.01
N ARG A 562 5.08 -4.06 -14.85
CA ARG A 562 5.97 -5.19 -14.58
C ARG A 562 5.50 -5.95 -13.35
N PHE A 563 5.48 -7.27 -13.46
CA PHE A 563 5.09 -8.21 -12.41
C PHE A 563 6.23 -9.18 -12.18
N TRP A 564 6.85 -9.09 -11.01
CA TRP A 564 7.77 -10.09 -10.47
C TRP A 564 7.04 -10.80 -9.35
N MET A 565 6.36 -11.91 -9.67
CA MET A 565 5.46 -12.54 -8.70
C MET A 565 6.22 -13.27 -7.59
N GLY A 566 7.45 -13.70 -7.85
CA GLY A 566 8.21 -14.52 -6.90
C GLY A 566 7.83 -15.99 -7.03
N ASP A 567 8.06 -16.76 -5.97
CA ASP A 567 7.65 -18.17 -5.91
C ASP A 567 6.15 -18.28 -5.57
N GLY A 568 5.65 -19.48 -5.31
CA GLY A 568 4.25 -19.72 -4.95
C GLY A 568 3.33 -19.89 -6.17
N ASN A 569 2.07 -20.23 -5.92
CA ASN A 569 1.08 -20.46 -6.98
C ASN A 569 0.37 -19.13 -7.29
N ASN A 570 0.91 -18.35 -8.22
CA ASN A 570 0.45 -16.99 -8.42
C ASN A 570 -0.73 -16.88 -9.39
N THR A 571 -1.60 -15.91 -9.18
CA THR A 571 -2.70 -15.59 -10.09
C THR A 571 -2.59 -14.16 -10.59
N LEU A 572 -2.52 -13.97 -11.91
CA LEU A 572 -2.54 -12.65 -12.56
C LEU A 572 -3.72 -12.55 -13.53
N SER A 573 -4.69 -11.68 -13.26
CA SER A 573 -5.80 -11.37 -14.16
C SER A 573 -5.76 -9.92 -14.60
N LEU A 574 -5.62 -9.68 -15.91
CA LEU A 574 -5.59 -8.35 -16.51
C LEU A 574 -6.77 -8.14 -17.47
N GLY A 575 -7.12 -6.88 -17.73
CA GLY A 575 -7.96 -6.48 -18.86
C GLY A 575 -7.22 -6.62 -20.21
N SER A 576 -7.39 -5.65 -21.11
CA SER A 576 -6.50 -5.53 -22.28
C SER A 576 -5.12 -5.05 -21.84
N SER A 577 -4.05 -5.58 -22.43
CA SER A 577 -2.67 -5.38 -21.98
C SER A 577 -1.75 -4.89 -23.09
N SER A 578 -0.79 -4.02 -22.75
CA SER A 578 0.22 -3.54 -23.70
C SER A 578 1.56 -3.27 -23.02
N SER A 579 2.67 -3.79 -23.58
CA SER A 579 4.01 -3.64 -22.99
C SER A 579 4.09 -4.11 -21.53
N VAL A 580 3.45 -5.24 -21.24
CA VAL A 580 3.47 -5.87 -19.91
C VAL A 580 4.65 -6.84 -19.81
N GLY A 581 5.35 -6.84 -18.68
CA GLY A 581 6.29 -7.91 -18.33
C GLY A 581 5.79 -8.72 -17.15
N TYR A 582 5.80 -10.04 -17.28
CA TYR A 582 5.56 -11.00 -16.23
C TYR A 582 6.80 -11.87 -16.05
N SER A 583 7.16 -12.11 -14.80
CA SER A 583 8.14 -13.10 -14.37
C SER A 583 7.56 -13.87 -13.20
N GLY A 584 7.21 -15.13 -13.46
CA GLY A 584 7.00 -16.14 -12.44
C GLY A 584 8.34 -16.62 -11.88
N GLY A 585 8.30 -17.16 -10.67
CA GLY A 585 9.38 -17.89 -10.03
C GLY A 585 9.12 -19.39 -10.15
N THR A 586 8.96 -20.06 -9.01
CA THR A 586 8.54 -21.46 -8.94
C THR A 586 7.09 -21.58 -8.48
N GLY A 587 6.35 -22.57 -8.96
CA GLY A 587 4.97 -22.82 -8.55
C GLY A 587 4.02 -22.91 -9.74
N THR A 588 2.76 -23.23 -9.49
CA THR A 588 1.72 -23.30 -10.53
C THR A 588 1.07 -21.93 -10.69
N ASP A 589 1.52 -21.19 -11.71
CA ASP A 589 1.01 -19.86 -11.99
C ASP A 589 -0.18 -19.88 -12.97
N THR A 590 -1.16 -19.01 -12.74
CA THR A 590 -2.33 -18.81 -13.60
C THR A 590 -2.42 -17.37 -14.08
N ILE A 591 -2.28 -17.15 -15.39
CA ILE A 591 -2.34 -15.84 -16.03
C ILE A 591 -3.57 -15.77 -16.95
N THR A 592 -4.42 -14.76 -16.76
CA THR A 592 -5.59 -14.49 -17.60
C THR A 592 -5.57 -13.07 -18.14
N ILE A 593 -5.58 -12.92 -19.46
CA ILE A 593 -5.77 -11.64 -20.14
C ILE A 593 -7.18 -11.62 -20.74
N ASN A 594 -8.07 -10.80 -20.17
CA ASN A 594 -9.47 -10.74 -20.57
C ASN A 594 -9.70 -10.01 -21.90
N GLY A 595 -8.67 -9.34 -22.43
CA GLY A 595 -8.67 -8.69 -23.74
C GLY A 595 -7.51 -9.15 -24.63
N SER A 596 -7.06 -8.26 -25.51
CA SER A 596 -5.86 -8.49 -26.33
C SER A 596 -4.59 -8.07 -25.58
N VAL A 597 -3.46 -8.68 -25.94
CA VAL A 597 -2.12 -8.30 -25.49
C VAL A 597 -1.26 -7.86 -26.69
N ASN A 598 -0.51 -6.76 -26.53
CA ASN A 598 0.32 -6.21 -27.60
C ASN A 598 1.64 -5.54 -27.13
N ASN A 599 2.37 -4.94 -28.07
CA ASN A 599 3.52 -4.05 -27.86
C ASN A 599 4.69 -4.69 -27.07
N ASN A 600 5.21 -5.83 -27.56
CA ASN A 600 6.36 -6.53 -26.97
C ASN A 600 6.12 -6.94 -25.51
N SER A 601 4.91 -7.43 -25.20
CA SER A 601 4.64 -7.98 -23.87
C SER A 601 5.38 -9.31 -23.70
N THR A 602 5.83 -9.59 -22.49
CA THR A 602 6.69 -10.73 -22.17
C THR A 602 6.15 -11.51 -20.97
N PHE A 603 5.90 -12.80 -21.12
CA PHE A 603 5.46 -13.69 -20.04
C PHE A 603 6.49 -14.79 -19.80
N ASN A 604 7.43 -14.53 -18.88
CA ASN A 604 8.34 -15.56 -18.38
C ASN A 604 7.62 -16.31 -17.26
N ILE A 605 7.12 -17.51 -17.55
CA ILE A 605 6.22 -18.24 -16.64
C ILE A 605 6.93 -18.98 -15.51
N GLY A 606 8.25 -19.14 -15.57
CA GLY A 606 8.99 -19.84 -14.50
C GLY A 606 8.74 -21.35 -14.51
N SER A 607 9.05 -22.04 -13.42
CA SER A 607 8.87 -23.49 -13.32
C SER A 607 7.60 -23.87 -12.56
N GLY A 608 7.09 -25.07 -12.79
CA GLY A 608 5.81 -25.55 -12.29
C GLY A 608 4.80 -25.71 -13.44
N ASP A 609 3.62 -26.28 -13.15
CA ASP A 609 2.57 -26.46 -14.15
C ASP A 609 1.81 -25.13 -14.33
N ASN A 610 2.12 -24.33 -15.36
CA ASN A 610 1.55 -22.99 -15.52
C ASN A 610 0.45 -22.93 -16.58
N SER A 611 -0.44 -21.94 -16.46
CA SER A 611 -1.52 -21.71 -17.42
C SER A 611 -1.61 -20.25 -17.84
N ILE A 612 -1.65 -20.00 -19.15
CA ILE A 612 -1.96 -18.69 -19.73
C ILE A 612 -3.20 -18.77 -20.61
N GLU A 613 -4.20 -17.93 -20.31
CA GLU A 613 -5.36 -17.71 -21.17
C GLU A 613 -5.38 -16.26 -21.68
N ILE A 614 -5.35 -16.07 -23.00
CA ILE A 614 -5.57 -14.78 -23.66
C ILE A 614 -6.88 -14.84 -24.44
N LYS A 615 -7.88 -14.06 -24.01
CA LYS A 615 -9.21 -14.07 -24.62
C LYS A 615 -9.28 -13.28 -25.93
N GLY A 616 -8.37 -12.32 -26.14
CA GLY A 616 -8.22 -11.55 -27.37
C GLY A 616 -7.08 -12.03 -28.26
N ASN A 617 -6.50 -11.10 -29.02
CA ASN A 617 -5.29 -11.36 -29.83
C ASN A 617 -4.03 -11.27 -28.97
N ALA A 618 -3.00 -12.01 -29.36
CA ALA A 618 -1.63 -11.84 -28.91
C ALA A 618 -0.77 -11.30 -30.06
N GLU A 619 -0.42 -10.03 -30.02
CA GLU A 619 0.37 -9.37 -31.07
C GLU A 619 1.73 -9.00 -30.51
N GLN A 620 2.83 -9.38 -31.17
CA GLN A 620 4.19 -9.05 -30.71
C GLN A 620 4.37 -9.45 -29.23
N THR A 621 3.95 -10.67 -28.88
CA THR A 621 3.93 -11.16 -27.50
C THR A 621 4.79 -12.39 -27.42
N TRP A 622 5.59 -12.45 -26.36
CA TRP A 622 6.47 -13.55 -26.07
C TRP A 622 6.01 -14.26 -24.79
N ILE A 623 6.00 -15.59 -24.82
CA ILE A 623 5.55 -16.47 -23.74
C ILE A 623 6.60 -17.59 -23.58
N GLY A 624 7.04 -17.89 -22.36
CA GLY A 624 7.92 -19.06 -22.11
C GLY A 624 9.34 -18.70 -21.65
N VAL A 625 10.42 -19.36 -22.14
CA VAL A 625 11.85 -19.02 -21.85
C VAL A 625 12.51 -18.18 -22.96
N SER A 626 13.14 -17.06 -22.58
CA SER A 626 13.90 -16.27 -23.55
C SER A 626 15.23 -16.98 -23.75
N SER A 627 15.68 -17.16 -25.00
CA SER A 627 16.97 -17.80 -25.35
C SER A 627 18.19 -17.17 -24.67
N ASN A 628 18.02 -16.00 -24.03
CA ASN A 628 19.05 -15.20 -23.39
C ASN A 628 19.01 -15.30 -21.85
N ALA A 629 17.99 -15.94 -21.28
CA ALA A 629 17.84 -16.07 -19.83
C ALA A 629 18.68 -17.24 -19.32
N GLN A 630 19.93 -16.94 -18.95
CA GLN A 630 20.72 -17.81 -18.09
C GLN A 630 20.04 -17.86 -16.71
N GLY A 631 19.46 -18.99 -16.31
CA GLY A 631 19.11 -19.23 -14.89
C GLY A 631 17.72 -19.79 -14.56
N PHE A 632 16.82 -19.97 -15.53
CA PHE A 632 15.52 -20.62 -15.28
C PHE A 632 15.37 -21.79 -16.24
N ALA A 633 15.52 -23.02 -15.73
CA ALA A 633 15.02 -24.19 -16.45
C ALA A 633 13.49 -24.20 -16.26
N GLN A 634 12.73 -24.02 -17.35
CA GLN A 634 11.29 -24.25 -17.31
C GLN A 634 11.06 -25.76 -17.31
N SER A 635 10.32 -26.21 -16.32
CA SER A 635 9.94 -27.60 -16.10
C SER A 635 8.52 -27.60 -15.55
N GLY A 636 7.64 -28.44 -16.08
CA GLY A 636 6.24 -28.51 -15.66
C GLY A 636 5.34 -28.61 -16.87
N ASN A 637 4.10 -29.07 -16.70
CA ASN A 637 3.16 -29.23 -17.79
C ASN A 637 2.41 -27.90 -18.00
N ASP A 638 2.81 -27.14 -19.00
CA ASP A 638 2.31 -25.80 -19.27
C ASP A 638 1.16 -25.78 -20.28
N THR A 639 0.25 -24.83 -20.11
CA THR A 639 -0.91 -24.64 -21.01
C THR A 639 -1.02 -23.20 -21.49
N VAL A 640 -1.05 -22.99 -22.80
CA VAL A 640 -1.28 -21.68 -23.42
C VAL A 640 -2.50 -21.73 -24.32
N THR A 641 -3.51 -20.92 -24.01
CA THR A 641 -4.71 -20.76 -24.84
C THR A 641 -4.85 -19.33 -25.32
N ILE A 642 -4.89 -19.14 -26.64
CA ILE A 642 -5.15 -17.86 -27.30
C ILE A 642 -6.46 -17.99 -28.08
N SER A 643 -7.50 -17.33 -27.60
CA SER A 643 -8.83 -17.34 -28.25
C SER A 643 -8.85 -16.51 -29.54
N GLY A 644 -8.02 -15.47 -29.64
CA GLY A 644 -7.81 -14.68 -30.85
C GLY A 644 -6.62 -15.17 -31.68
N SER A 645 -6.00 -14.23 -32.41
CA SER A 645 -4.85 -14.52 -33.29
C SER A 645 -3.52 -14.35 -32.56
N LEU A 646 -2.52 -15.14 -32.94
CA LEU A 646 -1.11 -14.95 -32.59
C LEU A 646 -0.37 -14.34 -33.80
N ILE A 647 0.15 -13.13 -33.64
CA ILE A 647 0.78 -12.36 -34.73
C ILE A 647 2.15 -11.86 -34.26
N GLY A 648 3.22 -12.44 -34.80
CA GLY A 648 4.61 -12.01 -34.57
C GLY A 648 5.08 -10.92 -35.55
N LYS A 649 6.37 -10.60 -35.51
CA LYS A 649 7.11 -9.81 -36.52
C LYS A 649 8.02 -10.69 -37.39
N GLY A 650 8.20 -11.95 -37.02
CA GLY A 650 8.94 -12.96 -37.77
C GLY A 650 9.44 -14.10 -36.87
N THR A 651 9.78 -15.24 -37.48
CA THR A 651 10.19 -16.48 -36.78
C THR A 651 11.51 -16.42 -36.00
N GLY A 652 12.16 -15.24 -35.91
CA GLY A 652 13.41 -15.04 -35.18
C GLY A 652 13.29 -14.02 -34.04
N SER A 653 12.08 -13.62 -33.65
CA SER A 653 11.87 -12.54 -32.68
C SER A 653 10.75 -12.80 -31.67
N GLU A 654 9.67 -13.49 -32.05
CA GLU A 654 8.51 -13.77 -31.18
C GLU A 654 8.24 -15.26 -31.07
N VAL A 655 8.11 -15.74 -29.83
CA VAL A 655 8.24 -17.16 -29.48
C VAL A 655 7.22 -17.52 -28.39
N ILE A 656 6.53 -18.64 -28.58
CA ILE A 656 6.06 -19.48 -27.46
C ILE A 656 7.14 -20.54 -27.26
N ASN A 657 7.72 -20.64 -26.05
CA ASN A 657 8.78 -21.61 -25.72
C ASN A 657 8.58 -22.20 -24.32
N LEU A 658 7.94 -23.35 -24.20
CA LEU A 658 7.45 -23.87 -22.92
C LEU A 658 8.47 -24.73 -22.15
N GLY A 659 9.45 -25.33 -22.84
CA GLY A 659 10.58 -25.98 -22.19
C GLY A 659 10.30 -27.46 -21.94
N ALA A 660 10.59 -27.97 -20.75
CA ALA A 660 10.37 -29.38 -20.45
C ALA A 660 9.01 -29.59 -19.77
N GLY A 661 8.21 -30.55 -20.22
CA GLY A 661 6.84 -30.74 -19.76
C GLY A 661 6.00 -31.49 -20.78
N GLN A 662 4.81 -31.96 -20.38
CA GLN A 662 3.78 -32.29 -21.37
C GLN A 662 2.93 -31.05 -21.59
N ASP A 663 3.31 -30.27 -22.59
CA ASP A 663 2.82 -28.93 -22.80
C ASP A 663 1.68 -28.88 -23.83
N SER A 664 0.86 -27.83 -23.75
CA SER A 664 -0.24 -27.63 -24.69
C SER A 664 -0.40 -26.19 -25.15
N VAL A 665 -0.51 -26.01 -26.46
CA VAL A 665 -0.78 -24.72 -27.11
C VAL A 665 -2.04 -24.82 -27.95
N THR A 666 -3.04 -23.96 -27.69
CA THR A 666 -4.23 -23.81 -28.53
C THR A 666 -4.37 -22.37 -29.03
N ILE A 667 -4.40 -22.20 -30.35
CA ILE A 667 -4.64 -20.90 -31.01
C ILE A 667 -5.92 -20.99 -31.83
N SER A 668 -6.96 -20.29 -31.40
CA SER A 668 -8.27 -20.35 -32.06
C SER A 668 -8.38 -19.44 -33.29
N GLY A 669 -7.65 -18.31 -33.29
CA GLY A 669 -7.55 -17.40 -34.41
C GLY A 669 -6.38 -17.69 -35.36
N LYS A 670 -5.97 -16.67 -36.11
CA LYS A 670 -4.89 -16.76 -37.11
C LYS A 670 -3.54 -16.98 -36.42
N LEU A 671 -2.68 -17.81 -37.01
CA LEU A 671 -1.24 -17.84 -36.69
C LEU A 671 -0.48 -17.12 -37.81
N GLN A 672 0.36 -16.15 -37.44
CA GLN A 672 1.14 -15.38 -38.41
C GLN A 672 2.53 -15.02 -37.89
N ASP A 673 3.55 -15.21 -38.74
CA ASP A 673 4.91 -14.71 -38.54
C ASP A 673 5.50 -15.09 -37.17
N SER A 674 5.26 -16.33 -36.71
CA SER A 674 5.50 -16.78 -35.33
C SER A 674 6.33 -18.06 -35.23
N LEU A 675 7.01 -18.23 -34.09
CA LEU A 675 7.69 -19.45 -33.68
C LEU A 675 6.99 -20.06 -32.44
N ILE A 676 6.72 -21.36 -32.48
CA ILE A 676 6.27 -22.17 -31.35
C ILE A 676 7.30 -23.28 -31.15
N GLN A 677 7.83 -23.39 -29.94
CA GLN A 677 8.75 -24.41 -29.47
C GLN A 677 8.13 -25.02 -28.22
N MET A 678 7.88 -26.33 -28.22
CA MET A 678 7.25 -26.99 -27.08
C MET A 678 8.36 -27.46 -26.14
N GLY A 679 9.23 -28.36 -26.58
CA GLY A 679 10.50 -28.68 -25.94
C GLY A 679 10.60 -30.17 -25.62
N ASP A 680 10.87 -30.54 -24.38
CA ASP A 680 10.99 -31.96 -23.99
C ASP A 680 9.68 -32.44 -23.35
N GLY A 681 9.10 -33.53 -23.83
CA GLY A 681 7.91 -34.20 -23.30
C GLY A 681 6.83 -34.37 -24.37
N ASN A 682 5.74 -35.06 -24.03
CA ASN A 682 4.70 -35.37 -25.01
C ASN A 682 3.75 -34.17 -25.17
N ASP A 683 3.96 -33.40 -26.22
CA ASP A 683 3.38 -32.08 -26.41
C ASP A 683 2.21 -32.05 -27.39
N SER A 684 1.39 -31.01 -27.27
CA SER A 684 0.25 -30.81 -28.16
C SER A 684 0.10 -29.37 -28.66
N VAL A 685 0.04 -29.20 -29.99
CA VAL A 685 -0.21 -27.91 -30.64
C VAL A 685 -1.46 -28.00 -31.49
N THR A 686 -2.46 -27.17 -31.19
CA THR A 686 -3.70 -27.05 -31.97
C THR A 686 -3.90 -25.65 -32.52
N ILE A 687 -3.92 -25.53 -33.85
CA ILE A 687 -4.24 -24.28 -34.56
C ILE A 687 -5.59 -24.42 -35.26
N ARG A 688 -6.56 -23.56 -34.91
CA ARG A 688 -7.91 -23.57 -35.48
C ARG A 688 -8.16 -22.52 -36.56
N GLY A 689 -7.40 -21.43 -36.56
CA GLY A 689 -7.45 -20.44 -37.62
C GLY A 689 -6.48 -20.74 -38.77
N ILE A 690 -6.46 -19.84 -39.74
CA ILE A 690 -5.57 -19.90 -40.90
C ILE A 690 -4.12 -19.68 -40.45
N ILE A 691 -3.19 -20.44 -41.01
CA ILE A 691 -1.74 -20.16 -40.91
C ILE A 691 -1.31 -19.36 -42.16
N ASP A 692 -0.64 -18.23 -41.92
CA ASP A 692 -0.18 -17.27 -42.95
C ASP A 692 1.18 -16.67 -42.55
N GLY A 693 1.89 -16.01 -43.47
CA GLY A 693 3.24 -15.52 -43.20
C GLY A 693 4.27 -16.66 -43.07
N SER A 694 5.42 -16.41 -42.47
CA SER A 694 6.42 -17.47 -42.20
C SER A 694 6.24 -18.02 -40.78
N ASN A 695 6.16 -19.34 -40.62
CA ASN A 695 5.92 -19.93 -39.28
C ASN A 695 6.80 -21.15 -39.07
N ARG A 696 7.16 -21.40 -37.82
CA ARG A 696 7.80 -22.65 -37.39
C ARG A 696 7.08 -23.15 -36.14
N ILE A 697 6.65 -24.40 -36.17
CA ILE A 697 6.11 -25.13 -35.03
C ILE A 697 7.05 -26.32 -34.85
N ASP A 698 7.69 -26.36 -33.69
CA ASP A 698 8.73 -27.30 -33.30
C ASP A 698 8.25 -27.98 -32.02
N ALA A 699 7.93 -29.26 -32.08
CA ALA A 699 7.40 -29.98 -30.93
C ALA A 699 8.55 -30.38 -29.99
N GLY A 700 9.60 -31.00 -30.51
CA GLY A 700 10.83 -31.28 -29.77
C GLY A 700 10.98 -32.76 -29.47
N ASP A 701 11.40 -33.11 -28.25
CA ASP A 701 11.64 -34.51 -27.87
C ASP A 701 10.40 -35.07 -27.18
N GLY A 702 9.70 -36.04 -27.76
CA GLY A 702 8.49 -36.63 -27.18
C GLY A 702 7.60 -37.29 -28.22
N ASP A 703 6.55 -37.99 -27.78
CA ASP A 703 5.50 -38.43 -28.71
C ASP A 703 4.49 -37.28 -28.92
N ASP A 704 4.70 -36.44 -29.94
CA ASP A 704 4.00 -35.16 -30.05
C ASP A 704 2.80 -35.15 -31.01
N VAL A 705 1.91 -34.17 -30.82
CA VAL A 705 0.72 -33.97 -31.66
C VAL A 705 0.59 -32.54 -32.17
N ILE A 706 0.78 -32.34 -33.47
CA ILE A 706 0.51 -31.06 -34.15
C ILE A 706 -0.75 -31.15 -35.02
N THR A 707 -1.79 -30.42 -34.65
CA THR A 707 -3.08 -30.38 -35.34
C THR A 707 -3.41 -28.99 -35.90
N VAL A 708 -3.55 -28.90 -37.22
CA VAL A 708 -4.01 -27.70 -37.93
C VAL A 708 -5.35 -28.01 -38.60
N THR A 709 -6.44 -27.48 -38.03
CA THR A 709 -7.81 -27.80 -38.47
C THR A 709 -8.32 -26.93 -39.62
N ASN A 710 -7.51 -25.96 -40.07
CA ASN A 710 -7.84 -25.02 -41.13
C ASN A 710 -6.73 -24.98 -42.20
N GLN A 711 -6.78 -24.00 -43.10
CA GLN A 711 -5.85 -23.87 -44.20
C GLN A 711 -4.50 -23.29 -43.77
N ILE A 712 -3.42 -23.93 -44.23
CA ILE A 712 -2.05 -23.40 -44.23
C ILE A 712 -1.84 -22.75 -45.61
N THR A 713 -2.01 -21.43 -45.66
CA THR A 713 -1.93 -20.62 -46.90
C THR A 713 -0.61 -19.86 -47.05
N SER A 714 0.15 -19.84 -45.96
CA SER A 714 1.48 -19.28 -45.79
C SER A 714 2.49 -19.76 -46.83
N ARG A 715 3.62 -19.05 -46.88
CA ARG A 715 4.85 -19.54 -47.50
C ARG A 715 5.84 -19.83 -46.39
N ASN A 716 6.67 -20.86 -46.53
CA ASN A 716 7.68 -21.18 -45.51
C ASN A 716 7.07 -21.47 -44.13
N THR A 717 6.16 -22.45 -44.06
CA THR A 717 5.70 -23.03 -42.78
C THR A 717 6.40 -24.35 -42.54
N GLN A 718 7.03 -24.48 -41.37
CA GLN A 718 7.69 -25.69 -40.91
C GLN A 718 6.87 -26.30 -39.77
N LEU A 719 6.43 -27.55 -39.94
CA LEU A 719 5.92 -28.38 -38.84
C LEU A 719 6.97 -29.45 -38.55
N ILE A 720 7.45 -29.53 -37.32
CA ILE A 720 8.55 -30.41 -36.92
C ILE A 720 8.12 -31.14 -35.65
N GLY A 721 8.31 -32.45 -35.66
CA GLY A 721 8.06 -33.34 -34.53
C GLY A 721 9.29 -33.31 -33.66
N GLY A 722 10.22 -34.23 -33.86
CA GLY A 722 11.58 -34.17 -33.36
C GLY A 722 12.08 -35.56 -33.04
N GLU A 723 12.45 -35.84 -31.80
CA GLU A 723 12.67 -37.23 -31.37
C GLU A 723 11.35 -37.81 -30.84
N GLY A 724 10.96 -39.03 -31.24
CA GLY A 724 9.74 -39.68 -30.75
C GLY A 724 8.73 -39.97 -31.87
N ASN A 725 7.56 -40.53 -31.52
CA ASN A 725 6.57 -40.94 -32.53
C ASN A 725 5.53 -39.84 -32.75
N ASP A 726 5.78 -38.96 -33.71
CA ASP A 726 5.00 -37.74 -33.86
C ASP A 726 3.79 -37.90 -34.76
N THR A 727 2.74 -37.14 -34.47
CA THR A 727 1.51 -37.11 -35.26
C THR A 727 1.15 -35.71 -35.72
N PHE A 728 1.11 -35.54 -37.04
CA PHE A 728 0.65 -34.31 -37.70
C PHE A 728 -0.75 -34.52 -38.26
N THR A 729 -1.63 -33.53 -38.12
CA THR A 729 -2.94 -33.50 -38.78
C THR A 729 -3.13 -32.18 -39.51
N VAL A 730 -3.32 -32.23 -40.82
CA VAL A 730 -3.50 -31.03 -41.67
C VAL A 730 -4.71 -31.14 -42.59
N GLN A 731 -5.37 -30.02 -42.85
CA GLN A 731 -6.49 -29.95 -43.80
C GLN A 731 -6.01 -29.61 -45.21
N TYR A 732 -5.49 -28.40 -45.41
CA TYR A 732 -4.91 -27.94 -46.65
C TYR A 732 -3.54 -27.31 -46.38
N PHE A 733 -2.51 -27.84 -47.02
CA PHE A 733 -1.15 -27.34 -46.97
C PHE A 733 -0.76 -26.83 -48.35
N ARG A 734 -0.60 -25.51 -48.48
CA ARG A 734 -0.18 -24.89 -49.73
C ARG A 734 1.21 -25.38 -50.13
N GLY A 735 1.30 -25.91 -51.36
CA GLY A 735 2.56 -26.18 -52.01
C GLY A 735 3.27 -24.88 -52.41
N ASP A 736 4.31 -24.56 -51.66
CA ASP A 736 5.36 -23.62 -52.02
C ASP A 736 6.65 -24.38 -51.70
N ASN A 737 7.66 -24.36 -52.51
CA ASN A 737 8.89 -25.15 -52.30
C ASN A 737 9.68 -24.92 -50.99
N GLN A 738 9.21 -24.11 -50.03
CA GLN A 738 9.89 -23.80 -48.77
C GLN A 738 9.20 -24.46 -47.57
N SER A 739 7.89 -24.67 -47.62
CA SER A 739 7.17 -25.32 -46.52
C SER A 739 7.55 -26.81 -46.37
N ALA A 740 7.53 -27.32 -45.14
CA ALA A 740 7.82 -28.72 -44.86
C ALA A 740 7.03 -29.26 -43.66
N VAL A 741 6.82 -30.58 -43.69
CA VAL A 741 6.55 -31.39 -42.50
C VAL A 741 7.76 -32.30 -42.32
N SER A 742 8.40 -32.21 -41.16
CA SER A 742 9.49 -33.09 -40.75
C SER A 742 8.99 -33.89 -39.56
N GLY A 743 9.02 -35.21 -39.63
CA GLY A 743 8.79 -36.05 -38.44
C GLY A 743 9.99 -35.91 -37.52
N GLY A 744 11.01 -36.70 -37.77
CA GLY A 744 12.33 -36.48 -37.18
C GLY A 744 13.06 -37.80 -37.05
N ALA A 745 13.29 -38.24 -35.81
CA ALA A 745 13.69 -39.60 -35.50
C ALA A 745 12.45 -40.44 -35.15
N ASP A 746 12.58 -41.76 -35.18
CA ASP A 746 11.51 -42.71 -34.85
C ASP A 746 10.35 -42.75 -35.86
N LYS A 747 9.11 -43.05 -35.44
CA LYS A 747 8.01 -43.41 -36.36
C LYS A 747 6.93 -42.33 -36.39
N ASP A 748 6.96 -41.53 -37.44
CA ASP A 748 6.11 -40.36 -37.60
C ASP A 748 4.93 -40.58 -38.55
N THR A 749 3.82 -39.92 -38.23
CA THR A 749 2.55 -40.04 -38.94
C THR A 749 2.00 -38.70 -39.41
N LEU A 750 1.79 -38.55 -40.72
CA LEU A 750 1.07 -37.42 -41.32
C LEU A 750 -0.36 -37.82 -41.72
N ASN A 751 -1.35 -37.26 -41.01
CA ASN A 751 -2.76 -37.35 -41.34
C ASN A 751 -3.21 -36.18 -42.23
N ILE A 752 -3.71 -36.49 -43.43
CA ILE A 752 -4.24 -35.50 -44.38
C ILE A 752 -5.76 -35.62 -44.41
N THR A 753 -6.46 -34.60 -43.91
CA THR A 753 -7.93 -34.64 -43.73
C THR A 753 -8.71 -33.84 -44.78
N GLY A 754 -8.05 -32.91 -45.48
CA GLY A 754 -8.65 -32.09 -46.54
C GLY A 754 -8.24 -32.52 -47.95
N ASN A 755 -8.45 -31.63 -48.91
CA ASN A 755 -8.29 -31.88 -50.35
C ASN A 755 -7.22 -31.01 -51.01
N ASN A 756 -6.78 -31.42 -52.20
CA ASN A 756 -5.84 -30.71 -53.06
C ASN A 756 -4.46 -30.47 -52.45
N ASN A 757 -4.05 -31.29 -51.48
CA ASN A 757 -2.70 -31.25 -50.94
C ASN A 757 -1.69 -31.81 -51.95
N GLN A 758 -0.52 -31.19 -52.07
CA GLN A 758 0.58 -31.61 -52.94
C GLN A 758 1.85 -31.73 -52.11
N PHE A 759 2.22 -32.95 -51.74
CA PHE A 759 3.40 -33.26 -50.94
C PHE A 759 4.45 -34.02 -51.73
N ILE A 760 5.73 -33.81 -51.42
CA ILE A 760 6.85 -34.46 -52.10
C ILE A 760 7.83 -35.10 -51.10
N VAL A 761 8.18 -36.35 -51.37
CA VAL A 761 9.30 -37.05 -50.73
C VAL A 761 10.46 -37.08 -51.73
N GLY A 762 11.57 -36.42 -51.42
CA GLY A 762 12.72 -36.27 -52.30
C GLY A 762 13.10 -34.81 -52.55
N ALA A 763 13.63 -34.52 -53.74
CA ALA A 763 14.14 -33.17 -54.05
C ALA A 763 13.03 -32.12 -54.07
N SER A 764 13.23 -31.00 -53.37
CA SER A 764 12.27 -29.90 -53.29
C SER A 764 11.87 -29.36 -54.66
N ARG A 765 10.57 -29.10 -54.84
CA ARG A 765 9.98 -28.70 -56.13
C ARG A 765 8.97 -27.58 -55.96
N SER A 766 8.96 -26.64 -56.90
CA SER A 766 7.96 -25.56 -56.94
C SER A 766 6.53 -26.13 -57.00
N GLY A 767 5.66 -25.64 -56.12
CA GLY A 767 4.26 -26.08 -56.00
C GLY A 767 4.04 -27.30 -55.10
N TRP A 768 5.06 -27.78 -54.38
CA TRP A 768 4.96 -28.94 -53.49
C TRP A 768 5.48 -28.61 -52.09
N THR A 769 4.83 -29.14 -51.08
CA THR A 769 5.29 -29.11 -49.67
C THR A 769 6.22 -30.30 -49.42
N ASN A 770 7.38 -30.05 -48.80
CA ASN A 770 8.36 -31.10 -48.54
C ASN A 770 7.91 -32.01 -47.39
N LEU A 771 8.17 -33.30 -47.52
CA LEU A 771 8.08 -34.28 -46.43
C LEU A 771 9.46 -34.85 -46.16
N TRP A 772 9.89 -34.79 -44.90
CA TRP A 772 11.17 -35.32 -44.43
C TRP A 772 10.93 -36.24 -43.24
N SER A 773 11.59 -37.40 -43.22
CA SER A 773 11.45 -38.40 -42.15
C SER A 773 9.99 -38.61 -41.75
N ILE A 774 9.16 -39.05 -42.69
CA ILE A 774 7.78 -39.46 -42.40
C ILE A 774 7.67 -40.92 -42.80
N GLU A 775 7.20 -41.75 -41.88
CA GLU A 775 7.14 -43.20 -42.02
C GLU A 775 5.72 -43.65 -42.38
N GLU A 776 4.71 -42.86 -42.01
CA GLU A 776 3.31 -43.14 -42.27
C GLU A 776 2.55 -41.90 -42.78
N ILE A 777 2.01 -41.97 -44.00
CA ILE A 777 1.12 -40.95 -44.57
C ILE A 777 -0.28 -41.55 -44.69
N VAL A 778 -1.26 -40.94 -44.03
CA VAL A 778 -2.63 -41.42 -43.99
C VAL A 778 -3.57 -40.37 -44.59
N PHE A 779 -4.21 -40.71 -45.70
CA PHE A 779 -5.37 -39.95 -46.17
C PHE A 779 -6.57 -40.29 -45.29
N LYS A 780 -7.16 -39.29 -44.65
CA LYS A 780 -8.35 -39.41 -43.79
C LYS A 780 -9.50 -38.55 -44.33
N GLY A 781 -10.73 -38.85 -43.92
CA GLY A 781 -11.91 -38.04 -44.20
C GLY A 781 -12.65 -38.38 -45.51
N THR A 782 -13.48 -37.43 -45.99
CA THR A 782 -14.40 -37.63 -47.13
C THR A 782 -14.04 -36.82 -48.37
N SER A 783 -13.02 -35.96 -48.30
CA SER A 783 -12.60 -35.06 -49.38
C SER A 783 -11.21 -35.46 -49.89
N GLY A 784 -11.02 -35.54 -51.21
CA GLY A 784 -9.77 -36.04 -51.84
C GLY A 784 -9.25 -35.21 -53.00
N ASN A 785 -8.43 -35.82 -53.86
CA ASN A 785 -7.50 -35.21 -54.83
C ASN A 785 -6.15 -34.78 -54.23
N ASN A 786 -5.71 -35.44 -53.16
CA ASN A 786 -4.38 -35.24 -52.63
C ASN A 786 -3.35 -36.03 -53.47
N THR A 787 -2.15 -35.47 -53.61
CA THR A 787 -1.04 -36.12 -54.34
C THR A 787 0.20 -36.19 -53.45
N ILE A 788 0.75 -37.40 -53.28
CA ILE A 788 2.11 -37.59 -52.77
C ILE A 788 3.01 -37.92 -53.94
N ARG A 789 4.04 -37.13 -54.17
CA ARG A 789 5.04 -37.38 -55.22
C ARG A 789 6.31 -37.96 -54.62
N ILE A 790 6.82 -39.02 -55.23
CA ILE A 790 8.07 -39.68 -54.84
C ILE A 790 9.12 -39.38 -55.91
N ASP A 791 10.03 -38.45 -55.58
CA ASP A 791 11.11 -37.97 -56.45
C ASP A 791 12.50 -38.46 -55.99
N GLY A 792 12.60 -39.20 -54.88
CA GLY A 792 13.84 -39.76 -54.33
C GLY A 792 13.75 -41.26 -54.02
N ASN A 793 14.90 -41.96 -54.12
CA ASN A 793 15.05 -43.36 -53.70
C ASN A 793 15.34 -43.52 -52.19
N ILE A 794 15.59 -42.42 -51.50
CA ILE A 794 15.76 -42.32 -50.05
C ILE A 794 14.44 -41.78 -49.52
N LEU A 795 13.80 -42.52 -48.62
CA LEU A 795 12.46 -42.21 -48.11
C LEU A 795 12.54 -41.69 -46.67
N THR A 796 13.00 -42.57 -45.78
CA THR A 796 13.24 -42.34 -44.36
C THR A 796 14.35 -43.28 -43.90
N GLU A 797 15.13 -42.90 -42.89
CA GLU A 797 16.10 -43.79 -42.23
C GLU A 797 15.45 -44.69 -41.16
N ASP A 798 14.28 -44.30 -40.66
CA ASP A 798 13.56 -44.96 -39.59
C ASP A 798 12.53 -45.98 -40.10
N ASN A 799 11.81 -46.65 -39.19
CA ASN A 799 10.84 -47.70 -39.51
C ASN A 799 11.39 -48.76 -40.47
N ASN A 800 12.63 -49.21 -40.26
CA ASN A 800 13.35 -50.11 -41.18
C ASN A 800 13.41 -49.58 -42.62
N LYS A 801 13.62 -48.28 -42.78
CA LYS A 801 13.67 -47.56 -44.07
C LYS A 801 12.37 -47.65 -44.88
N SER A 802 11.23 -47.74 -44.19
CA SER A 802 9.92 -48.00 -44.81
C SER A 802 8.95 -46.83 -44.68
N LEU A 803 8.39 -46.41 -45.81
CA LEU A 803 7.30 -45.42 -45.88
C LEU A 803 5.99 -46.13 -46.28
N TYR A 804 4.94 -45.94 -45.49
CA TYR A 804 3.59 -46.41 -45.75
C TYR A 804 2.69 -45.25 -46.19
N ILE A 805 1.97 -45.43 -47.30
CA ILE A 805 0.93 -44.52 -47.75
C ILE A 805 -0.40 -45.27 -47.72
N LYS A 806 -1.26 -44.88 -46.77
CA LYS A 806 -2.52 -45.53 -46.43
C LYS A 806 -3.71 -44.69 -46.87
N ASN A 807 -4.80 -45.35 -47.22
CA ASN A 807 -6.03 -44.67 -47.62
C ASN A 807 -7.17 -45.05 -46.67
N GLN A 808 -7.32 -44.25 -45.62
CA GLN A 808 -8.45 -44.32 -44.69
C GLN A 808 -9.53 -43.27 -45.07
N SER A 809 -9.55 -42.86 -46.33
CA SER A 809 -10.51 -41.89 -46.86
C SER A 809 -11.40 -42.55 -47.92
N SER A 810 -12.58 -41.96 -48.15
CA SER A 810 -13.53 -42.43 -49.16
C SER A 810 -13.29 -41.82 -50.55
N SER A 811 -12.14 -41.17 -50.76
CA SER A 811 -11.89 -40.30 -51.90
C SER A 811 -10.71 -40.76 -52.78
N ASN A 812 -10.66 -40.25 -54.02
CA ASN A 812 -9.57 -40.56 -54.94
C ASN A 812 -8.29 -39.77 -54.56
N ASN A 813 -7.27 -40.47 -54.08
CA ASN A 813 -5.94 -39.92 -53.82
C ASN A 813 -4.92 -40.51 -54.81
N THR A 814 -3.84 -39.78 -55.06
CA THR A 814 -2.83 -40.17 -56.05
C THR A 814 -1.44 -40.25 -55.41
N VAL A 815 -0.67 -41.28 -55.79
CA VAL A 815 0.78 -41.32 -55.61
C VAL A 815 1.44 -41.26 -56.97
N ASP A 816 2.29 -40.25 -57.17
CA ASP A 816 3.05 -39.99 -58.40
C ASP A 816 4.48 -40.48 -58.21
N ILE A 817 4.86 -41.57 -58.89
CA ILE A 817 6.16 -42.23 -58.68
C ILE A 817 7.07 -41.90 -59.85
N ASN A 818 8.08 -41.07 -59.59
CA ASN A 818 9.04 -40.64 -60.60
C ASN A 818 10.43 -41.28 -60.40
N VAL A 819 10.46 -42.42 -59.71
CA VAL A 819 11.66 -43.18 -59.39
C VAL A 819 11.51 -44.64 -59.82
N SER A 820 12.62 -45.28 -60.16
CA SER A 820 12.63 -46.70 -60.55
C SER A 820 12.94 -47.60 -59.35
N GLY A 821 12.08 -48.58 -59.09
CA GLY A 821 12.26 -49.56 -58.02
C GLY A 821 11.70 -50.93 -58.40
N ARG A 822 12.09 -51.98 -57.68
CA ARG A 822 11.56 -53.34 -57.90
C ARG A 822 10.19 -53.45 -57.25
N GLN A 823 9.19 -53.81 -58.05
CA GLN A 823 7.81 -53.92 -57.62
C GLN A 823 7.46 -55.33 -57.10
N SER A 824 6.67 -55.37 -56.04
CA SER A 824 6.00 -56.58 -55.54
C SER A 824 4.64 -56.20 -54.93
N LYS A 825 3.97 -57.19 -54.33
CA LYS A 825 2.74 -56.99 -53.56
C LYS A 825 2.85 -57.72 -52.23
N THR A 826 2.21 -57.18 -51.21
CA THR A 826 2.05 -57.84 -49.90
C THR A 826 0.67 -57.53 -49.32
N THR A 827 0.28 -58.29 -48.29
CA THR A 827 -0.89 -58.01 -47.46
C THR A 827 -0.40 -57.87 -46.02
N GLN A 828 -0.76 -56.76 -45.37
CA GLN A 828 -0.51 -56.53 -43.95
C GLN A 828 -1.82 -56.65 -43.17
N TYR A 829 -1.73 -57.00 -41.89
CA TYR A 829 -2.86 -56.98 -40.96
C TYR A 829 -2.65 -55.82 -40.00
N GLU A 830 -3.59 -54.89 -39.97
CA GLU A 830 -3.49 -53.65 -39.18
C GLU A 830 -4.81 -53.45 -38.44
N ASP A 831 -4.72 -53.09 -37.16
CA ASP A 831 -5.83 -52.48 -36.42
C ASP A 831 -5.73 -50.97 -36.62
N ARG A 832 -6.73 -50.38 -37.31
CA ARG A 832 -6.73 -48.97 -37.73
C ARG A 832 -7.74 -48.11 -36.99
N ASP A 833 -8.72 -48.71 -36.32
CA ASP A 833 -9.76 -48.02 -35.54
C ASP A 833 -9.60 -48.21 -34.02
N GLY A 834 -8.63 -49.02 -33.60
CA GLY A 834 -8.28 -49.25 -32.20
C GLY A 834 -9.26 -50.18 -31.49
N ASP A 835 -10.06 -50.95 -32.24
CA ASP A 835 -11.05 -51.87 -31.69
C ASP A 835 -10.45 -53.25 -31.32
N ASN A 836 -9.12 -53.39 -31.45
CA ASN A 836 -8.34 -54.59 -31.20
C ASN A 836 -8.59 -55.73 -32.20
N HIS A 837 -9.15 -55.43 -33.39
CA HIS A 837 -9.31 -56.35 -34.52
C HIS A 837 -8.50 -55.87 -35.72
N SER A 838 -7.51 -56.69 -36.13
CA SER A 838 -6.72 -56.38 -37.33
C SER A 838 -7.43 -56.82 -38.61
N GLU A 839 -7.57 -55.89 -39.55
CA GLU A 839 -8.08 -56.15 -40.89
C GLU A 839 -6.94 -56.29 -41.91
N SER A 840 -7.17 -57.04 -43.00
CA SER A 840 -6.17 -57.24 -44.03
C SER A 840 -6.19 -56.12 -45.08
N TYR A 841 -5.05 -55.44 -45.28
CA TYR A 841 -4.86 -54.40 -46.29
C TYR A 841 -3.77 -54.81 -47.29
N SER A 842 -4.09 -54.72 -48.59
CA SER A 842 -3.14 -55.04 -49.67
C SER A 842 -2.35 -53.83 -50.11
N TYR A 843 -1.04 -54.01 -50.27
CA TYR A 843 -0.11 -52.96 -50.66
C TYR A 843 0.66 -53.34 -51.92
N LYS A 844 0.83 -52.38 -52.83
CA LYS A 844 1.91 -52.40 -53.83
C LYS A 844 3.18 -51.93 -53.17
N VAL A 845 4.25 -52.69 -53.36
CA VAL A 845 5.53 -52.46 -52.68
C VAL A 845 6.60 -52.14 -53.70
N TYR A 846 7.34 -51.06 -53.47
CA TYR A 846 8.47 -50.64 -54.29
C TYR A 846 9.73 -50.70 -53.42
N THR A 847 10.70 -51.51 -53.81
CA THR A 847 12.00 -51.59 -53.13
C THR A 847 13.07 -50.86 -53.93
N PHE A 848 13.84 -50.02 -53.25
CA PHE A 848 14.88 -49.16 -53.83
C PHE A 848 16.28 -49.57 -53.37
N SER A 849 17.29 -49.04 -54.06
CA SER A 849 18.69 -49.22 -53.65
C SER A 849 18.93 -48.67 -52.24
N GLY A 850 19.68 -49.39 -51.40
CA GLY A 850 19.97 -48.96 -50.02
C GLY A 850 19.00 -49.49 -48.96
N GLY A 851 18.02 -50.31 -49.36
CA GLY A 851 17.09 -50.99 -48.45
C GLY A 851 15.75 -50.27 -48.24
N TYR A 852 15.55 -49.09 -48.83
CA TYR A 852 14.31 -48.34 -48.68
C TYR A 852 13.13 -49.03 -49.37
N THR A 853 11.97 -49.00 -48.70
CA THR A 853 10.75 -49.66 -49.17
C THR A 853 9.54 -48.74 -49.06
N LEU A 854 8.81 -48.57 -50.17
CA LEU A 854 7.57 -47.81 -50.22
C LEU A 854 6.37 -48.75 -50.33
N TYR A 855 5.43 -48.65 -49.39
CA TYR A 855 4.17 -49.38 -49.38
C TYR A 855 3.03 -48.43 -49.75
N ILE A 856 2.31 -48.71 -50.83
CA ILE A 856 1.16 -47.93 -51.28
C ILE A 856 -0.06 -48.84 -51.26
N GLU A 857 -1.09 -48.47 -50.49
CA GLU A 857 -2.32 -49.24 -50.41
C GLU A 857 -2.98 -49.38 -51.80
N ASP A 858 -3.48 -50.58 -52.14
CA ASP A 858 -4.01 -50.91 -53.48
C ASP A 858 -5.17 -49.99 -53.92
N SER A 859 -5.87 -49.39 -52.96
CA SER A 859 -6.97 -48.43 -53.17
C SER A 859 -6.52 -47.06 -53.71
N ILE A 860 -5.21 -46.76 -53.67
CA ILE A 860 -4.65 -45.47 -54.11
C ILE A 860 -4.26 -45.54 -55.60
N LYS A 861 -4.59 -44.48 -56.34
CA LYS A 861 -4.19 -44.37 -57.75
C LYS A 861 -2.69 -44.10 -57.84
N ILE A 862 -1.97 -44.88 -58.64
CA ILE A 862 -0.56 -44.65 -58.95
C ILE A 862 -0.44 -44.11 -60.37
N ILE A 863 0.34 -43.06 -60.58
CA ILE A 863 0.64 -42.48 -61.90
C ILE A 863 2.13 -42.44 -62.20
#